data_AF-A0A6J8DL05-F1
#
_entry.id   AF-A0A6J8DL05-F1
#
_cell.length_a   1.000
_cell.length_b   1.000
_cell.length_c   1.000
_cell.angle_alpha   90.00
_cell.angle_beta   90.00
_cell.angle_gamma   90.00
#
_symmetry.space_group_name_H-M   'P 1'
#
loop_
_entity.id
_entity.type
_entity.pdbx_description
1 polymer ?
#
loop_
_entity_poly.entity_id
_entity_poly.type
_entity_poly.pdbx_seq_one_letter_code
_entity_poly.pdbx_strand_id
1 'polypeptide(L)'
;MQNILPAYASTSTPVLLEGLLVQREPEISTIISHVHNVCYSLQKRYTNEKTMFIKDLMTSIYDYIEALPMKTIEQMKPQLAETPEKKCSEIPPYLLVGSEIYGKYFILFRSLGAKDQADLDHYFRVLASIKEEVGEKKLVARELECTESAVRGVLSVLQCLSNTPQVEESVFYLLSSEDQLLPSCELVYADRPWQVQHRLKNQNEIKFLKQMDQFKDAGLNVNRCLSLLPANMQLKWLSSVVREELFTDQNTIPWEVAEKLESFLTSEIFVYAIKRLVKTKNKNQGIKDIEDSTLEKISSNVTSVRIVTLQDVKTVLVYRNEQIASSAEERTVYHKRDENIVYVKRSDLEMGVWLKKILRKVVKVIVRLCMDQIEADKLQTVLLHYDNNFEEMEELLDDLKAVALDSKPLYTSWIPLPGTPVPLDCLDSLVQDFVKFSPGDYAVYEIFDNIGDDVDSKDIARIYIYVKIIEQLIDGQFPMYKVDVGEGQTKEVHSFLLHQIERKKNQEMGLELHTHGHAGYNIVTKDKIKLQIEETLVNAWRLGQDKFKKVYRRLLLQWHPDKNDDSKFCCEITQHIIDFANRLNSGEMDISNIPQYRERRGNSYGGNWQAYNDTWNEHVSKARTAPREPTREPHEPTREQCYTFDTNGYADRVRHRHRHSQRNFSNTNYHYPGHHPNNHDEYRPDPQPQMGRIWLKQAKNDIATARSLLNTATEQSFNWVCVISQQAAEKALKAIQVCEDAKQVSKYHSLITPVCLKNPTLKQAAEELESCIGDYSKMRYPRPVFFPSTPSDLYNHDDATETLKWAEIIVSTVDEMM
;
A
#
# COMPACT_ATOMS: atom_id res chain seq x y z
N MET A 1 -5.45 -70.16 55.21
CA MET A 1 -4.07 -70.03 55.76
C MET A 1 -3.48 -71.30 56.40
N GLN A 2 -4.13 -72.48 56.39
CA GLN A 2 -3.54 -73.69 56.99
C GLN A 2 -2.36 -74.30 56.20
N ASN A 3 -2.19 -73.97 54.92
CA ASN A 3 -1.13 -74.53 54.06
C ASN A 3 0.17 -73.71 53.99
N ILE A 4 0.28 -72.61 54.75
CA ILE A 4 1.48 -71.74 54.75
C ILE A 4 2.37 -72.00 55.97
N LEU A 5 1.92 -72.82 56.92
CA LEU A 5 2.73 -73.15 58.09
C LEU A 5 3.70 -74.29 57.77
N PRO A 6 4.96 -74.21 58.22
CA PRO A 6 5.95 -75.27 58.03
C PRO A 6 5.46 -76.60 58.62
N ALA A 7 5.86 -77.72 58.02
CA ALA A 7 5.32 -79.07 58.26
C ALA A 7 5.35 -79.58 59.72
N TYR A 8 6.02 -78.88 60.64
CA TYR A 8 5.97 -79.17 62.09
C TYR A 8 4.77 -78.52 62.81
N ALA A 9 4.00 -77.65 62.15
CA ALA A 9 2.80 -77.03 62.71
C ALA A 9 1.50 -77.78 62.35
N SER A 10 1.53 -78.71 61.38
CA SER A 10 0.35 -79.47 60.96
C SER A 10 -0.15 -80.47 62.02
N THR A 11 0.62 -80.68 63.09
CA THR A 11 0.26 -81.52 64.25
C THR A 11 -0.07 -80.72 65.50
N SER A 12 -0.15 -79.38 65.43
CA SER A 12 -0.46 -78.55 66.59
C SER A 12 -1.97 -78.38 66.81
N THR A 13 -2.40 -78.70 68.03
CA THR A 13 -3.77 -78.65 68.55
C THR A 13 -4.43 -77.28 68.34
N PRO A 14 -5.77 -77.20 68.21
CA PRO A 14 -6.51 -75.94 68.04
C PRO A 14 -6.19 -74.87 69.09
N VAL A 15 -5.69 -75.27 70.27
CA VAL A 15 -5.23 -74.42 71.37
C VAL A 15 -3.98 -73.60 71.01
N LEU A 16 -3.07 -74.14 70.19
CA LEU A 16 -1.84 -73.45 69.77
C LEU A 16 -2.12 -72.35 68.74
N LEU A 17 -3.15 -72.56 67.89
CA LEU A 17 -3.61 -71.57 66.92
C LEU A 17 -4.35 -70.40 67.61
N GLU A 18 -5.13 -70.68 68.67
CA GLU A 18 -5.72 -69.62 69.52
C GLU A 18 -4.64 -68.83 70.29
N GLY A 19 -3.62 -69.50 70.81
CA GLY A 19 -2.49 -68.84 71.51
C GLY A 19 -1.61 -67.97 70.62
N LEU A 20 -1.59 -68.22 69.31
CA LEU A 20 -0.89 -67.43 68.30
C LEU A 20 -1.79 -66.38 67.63
N LEU A 21 -3.03 -66.19 68.11
CA LEU A 21 -4.03 -65.28 67.54
C LEU A 21 -4.33 -65.53 66.05
N VAL A 22 -4.19 -66.77 65.58
CA VAL A 22 -4.45 -67.14 64.18
C VAL A 22 -5.95 -67.22 63.97
N GLN A 23 -6.53 -66.17 63.39
CA GLN A 23 -7.96 -66.09 63.09
C GLN A 23 -8.35 -67.11 61.99
N ARG A 24 -9.44 -67.87 62.22
CA ARG A 24 -10.01 -68.78 61.21
C ARG A 24 -10.60 -68.03 60.02
N GLU A 25 -11.20 -66.87 60.29
CA GLU A 25 -11.64 -65.89 59.30
C GLU A 25 -10.91 -64.58 59.59
N PRO A 26 -9.75 -64.33 58.95
CA PRO A 26 -9.01 -63.11 59.17
C PRO A 26 -9.75 -61.89 58.62
N GLU A 27 -9.72 -60.78 59.35
CA GLU A 27 -10.26 -59.51 58.85
C GLU A 27 -9.55 -59.08 57.55
N ILE A 28 -10.29 -58.41 56.66
CA ILE A 28 -9.80 -57.95 55.34
C ILE A 28 -8.53 -57.09 55.49
N SER A 29 -8.50 -56.20 56.48
CA SER A 29 -7.35 -55.36 56.84
C SER A 29 -6.09 -56.18 57.15
N THR A 30 -6.26 -57.34 57.81
CA THR A 30 -5.18 -58.25 58.20
C THR A 30 -4.68 -59.04 56.99
N ILE A 31 -5.59 -59.49 56.11
CA ILE A 31 -5.22 -60.16 54.86
C ILE A 31 -4.39 -59.22 53.99
N ILE A 32 -4.83 -57.97 53.79
CA ILE A 32 -4.13 -56.98 52.96
C ILE A 32 -2.77 -56.64 53.57
N SER A 33 -2.70 -56.39 54.89
CA SER A 33 -1.42 -56.14 55.58
C SER A 33 -0.44 -57.31 55.42
N HIS A 34 -0.91 -58.55 55.52
CA HIS A 34 -0.06 -59.72 55.31
C HIS A 34 0.41 -59.85 53.87
N VAL A 35 -0.45 -59.62 52.88
CA VAL A 35 -0.06 -59.60 51.46
C VAL A 35 1.01 -58.54 51.21
N HIS A 36 0.81 -57.31 51.70
CA HIS A 36 1.82 -56.23 51.61
C HIS A 36 3.14 -56.60 52.29
N ASN A 37 3.10 -57.16 53.50
CA ASN A 37 4.30 -57.56 54.24
C ASN A 37 5.08 -58.66 53.52
N VAL A 38 4.38 -59.62 52.92
CA VAL A 38 4.99 -60.69 52.10
C VAL A 38 5.62 -60.08 50.86
N CYS A 39 4.89 -59.27 50.07
CA CYS A 39 5.42 -58.62 48.87
C CYS A 39 6.63 -57.72 49.18
N TYR A 40 6.57 -56.92 50.24
CA TYR A 40 7.66 -56.05 50.69
C TYR A 40 8.90 -56.85 51.12
N SER A 41 8.71 -57.97 51.83
CA SER A 41 9.81 -58.84 52.25
C SER A 41 10.47 -59.56 51.07
N LEU A 42 9.67 -59.90 50.05
CA LEU A 42 10.15 -60.51 48.80
C LEU A 42 10.98 -59.51 47.96
N GLN A 43 10.57 -58.25 47.91
CA GLN A 43 11.30 -57.17 47.22
C GLN A 43 12.73 -56.98 47.75
N LYS A 44 12.94 -57.11 49.06
CA LYS A 44 14.26 -56.93 49.71
C LYS A 44 15.24 -58.11 49.57
N ARG A 45 14.80 -59.29 49.13
CA ARG A 45 15.59 -60.55 49.21
C ARG A 45 15.80 -61.23 47.86
N TYR A 46 15.90 -60.47 46.77
CA TYR A 46 16.00 -61.01 45.41
C TYR A 46 17.32 -61.78 45.19
N THR A 47 17.28 -63.11 45.27
CA THR A 47 18.30 -64.01 44.73
C THR A 47 17.64 -65.02 43.79
N ASN A 48 18.32 -65.33 42.67
CA ASN A 48 17.79 -66.15 41.57
C ASN A 48 17.38 -67.58 41.94
N GLU A 49 17.71 -68.07 43.14
CA GLU A 49 17.46 -69.44 43.59
C GLU A 49 16.08 -69.67 44.21
N LYS A 50 15.25 -68.63 44.41
CA LYS A 50 13.95 -68.73 45.13
C LYS A 50 12.69 -68.57 44.28
N THR A 51 12.82 -68.53 42.95
CA THR A 51 11.71 -68.26 42.01
C THR A 51 10.56 -69.26 42.11
N MET A 52 10.86 -70.54 42.37
CA MET A 52 9.84 -71.60 42.46
C MET A 52 9.02 -71.51 43.75
N PHE A 53 9.69 -71.25 44.89
CA PHE A 53 9.02 -71.03 46.18
C PHE A 53 8.12 -69.79 46.15
N ILE A 54 8.59 -68.69 45.54
CA ILE A 54 7.79 -67.47 45.41
C ILE A 54 6.55 -67.72 44.56
N LYS A 55 6.71 -68.46 43.45
CA LYS A 55 5.59 -68.85 42.59
C LYS A 55 4.54 -69.66 43.36
N ASP A 56 4.95 -70.69 44.09
CA ASP A 56 4.04 -71.55 44.84
C ASP A 56 3.33 -70.79 45.98
N LEU A 57 4.06 -69.91 46.66
CA LEU A 57 3.51 -69.05 47.71
C LEU A 57 2.46 -68.07 47.16
N MET A 58 2.79 -67.35 46.08
CA MET A 58 1.86 -66.40 45.46
C MET A 58 0.64 -67.10 44.86
N THR A 59 0.82 -68.27 44.25
CA THR A 59 -0.27 -69.13 43.76
C THR A 59 -1.20 -69.51 44.92
N SER A 60 -0.66 -69.92 46.07
CA SER A 60 -1.45 -70.25 47.26
C SER A 60 -2.22 -69.05 47.83
N ILE A 61 -1.62 -67.85 47.76
CA ILE A 61 -2.28 -66.60 48.17
C ILE A 61 -3.44 -66.27 47.22
N TYR A 62 -3.21 -66.34 45.90
CA TYR A 62 -4.26 -66.06 44.92
C TYR A 62 -5.39 -67.08 44.93
N ASP A 63 -5.09 -68.38 45.08
CA ASP A 63 -6.12 -69.43 45.25
C ASP A 63 -6.98 -69.17 46.51
N TYR A 64 -6.38 -68.65 47.58
CA TYR A 64 -7.12 -68.26 48.79
C TYR A 64 -8.01 -67.03 48.56
N ILE A 65 -7.52 -66.01 47.86
CA ILE A 65 -8.29 -64.80 47.55
C ILE A 65 -9.45 -65.13 46.59
N GLU A 66 -9.24 -65.99 45.59
CA GLU A 66 -10.27 -66.44 44.66
C GLU A 66 -11.40 -67.22 45.35
N ALA A 67 -11.10 -67.90 46.46
CA ALA A 67 -12.08 -68.61 47.27
C ALA A 67 -12.91 -67.70 48.21
N LEU A 68 -12.60 -66.41 48.32
CA LEU A 68 -13.36 -65.47 49.15
C LEU A 68 -14.68 -65.06 48.46
N PRO A 69 -15.73 -64.69 49.23
CA PRO A 69 -16.97 -64.17 48.65
C PRO A 69 -16.70 -62.89 47.82
N MET A 70 -17.36 -62.75 46.66
CA MET A 70 -17.18 -61.60 45.76
C MET A 70 -17.33 -60.23 46.44
N LYS A 71 -18.22 -60.11 47.43
CA LYS A 71 -18.40 -58.89 48.23
C LYS A 71 -17.15 -58.50 49.03
N THR A 72 -16.38 -59.49 49.49
CA THR A 72 -15.10 -59.32 50.19
C THR A 72 -14.00 -58.93 49.22
N ILE A 73 -13.98 -59.51 48.02
CA ILE A 73 -13.04 -59.17 46.95
C ILE A 73 -13.26 -57.73 46.48
N GLU A 74 -14.51 -57.29 46.32
CA GLU A 74 -14.85 -55.90 45.99
C GLU A 74 -14.42 -54.90 47.08
N GLN A 75 -14.44 -55.30 48.35
CA GLN A 75 -13.92 -54.48 49.47
C GLN A 75 -12.38 -54.41 49.49
N MET A 76 -11.69 -55.37 48.90
CA MET A 76 -10.23 -55.38 48.74
C MET A 76 -9.75 -54.54 47.55
N LYS A 77 -10.64 -54.25 46.59
CA LYS A 77 -10.37 -53.49 45.36
C LYS A 77 -9.59 -52.18 45.55
N PRO A 78 -9.95 -51.25 46.47
CA PRO A 78 -9.22 -49.98 46.61
C PRO A 78 -7.79 -50.13 47.16
N GLN A 79 -7.37 -51.32 47.61
CA GLN A 79 -6.08 -51.53 48.27
C GLN A 79 -5.13 -52.49 47.51
N LEU A 80 -5.58 -53.13 46.42
CA LEU A 80 -4.80 -54.12 45.65
C LEU A 80 -4.82 -53.89 44.12
N ALA A 81 -5.57 -52.89 43.63
CA ALA A 81 -5.72 -52.61 42.20
C ALA A 81 -4.49 -51.92 41.61
N GLU A 82 -3.49 -52.63 41.09
CA GLU A 82 -2.33 -51.91 40.51
C GLU A 82 -1.43 -52.76 39.61
N THR A 83 -1.94 -53.27 38.49
CA THR A 83 -1.08 -53.65 37.34
C THR A 83 -1.93 -53.90 36.08
N PRO A 84 -1.49 -53.46 34.89
CA PRO A 84 -2.18 -53.79 33.64
C PRO A 84 -1.91 -55.23 33.15
N GLU A 85 -2.91 -55.87 32.53
CA GLU A 85 -2.86 -57.29 32.17
C GLU A 85 -2.23 -57.61 30.79
N LYS A 86 -2.22 -56.70 29.81
CA LYS A 86 -1.70 -56.98 28.45
C LYS A 86 -0.95 -55.82 27.78
N LYS A 87 0.09 -56.20 27.01
CA LYS A 87 0.83 -55.46 25.96
C LYS A 87 0.84 -53.93 26.07
N CYS A 88 1.42 -53.42 27.15
CA CYS A 88 1.88 -52.04 27.27
C CYS A 88 3.42 -51.99 27.25
N SER A 89 3.99 -50.83 26.92
CA SER A 89 5.41 -50.60 27.14
C SER A 89 5.68 -50.63 28.65
N GLU A 90 6.37 -51.66 29.13
CA GLU A 90 6.77 -51.78 30.53
C GLU A 90 7.70 -50.64 30.92
N ILE A 91 7.55 -50.16 32.15
CA ILE A 91 8.42 -49.15 32.77
C ILE A 91 8.87 -49.68 34.14
N PRO A 92 9.82 -50.62 34.21
CA PRO A 92 10.23 -51.20 35.48
C PRO A 92 10.98 -50.19 36.38
N PRO A 93 10.69 -50.10 37.68
CA PRO A 93 9.77 -50.96 38.46
C PRO A 93 8.32 -50.46 38.56
N TYR A 94 7.98 -49.31 37.97
CA TYR A 94 6.73 -48.59 38.23
C TYR A 94 5.50 -49.14 37.47
N LEU A 95 5.68 -49.63 36.25
CA LEU A 95 4.60 -50.18 35.42
C LEU A 95 5.04 -51.51 34.81
N LEU A 96 4.42 -52.59 35.26
CA LEU A 96 4.76 -53.96 34.85
C LEU A 96 3.56 -54.62 34.18
N VAL A 97 3.79 -55.44 33.16
CA VAL A 97 2.74 -56.30 32.61
C VAL A 97 2.61 -57.53 33.49
N GLY A 98 1.37 -57.97 33.72
CA GLY A 98 1.10 -59.21 34.44
C GLY A 98 1.86 -60.40 33.86
N SER A 99 2.60 -61.13 34.70
CA SER A 99 3.34 -62.31 34.28
C SER A 99 2.40 -63.40 33.76
N GLU A 100 2.72 -63.98 32.60
CA GLU A 100 1.96 -65.09 31.98
C GLU A 100 1.80 -66.29 32.93
N ILE A 101 2.73 -66.46 33.87
CA ILE A 101 2.71 -67.52 34.90
C ILE A 101 1.46 -67.45 35.77
N TYR A 102 0.92 -66.25 35.99
CA TYR A 102 -0.28 -66.00 36.79
C TYR A 102 -1.54 -65.78 35.93
N GLY A 103 -1.49 -66.13 34.63
CA GLY A 103 -2.60 -65.91 33.70
C GLY A 103 -3.94 -66.50 34.15
N LYS A 104 -3.94 -67.59 34.95
CA LYS A 104 -5.18 -68.16 35.52
C LYS A 104 -5.93 -67.20 36.44
N TYR A 105 -5.23 -66.27 37.08
CA TYR A 105 -5.78 -65.31 38.03
C TYR A 105 -6.12 -63.95 37.42
N PHE A 106 -6.00 -63.77 36.10
CA PHE A 106 -6.35 -62.49 35.48
C PHE A 106 -7.82 -62.11 35.71
N ILE A 107 -8.74 -63.09 35.76
CA ILE A 107 -10.14 -62.81 36.14
C ILE A 107 -10.23 -62.23 37.56
N LEU A 108 -9.44 -62.79 38.48
CA LEU A 108 -9.32 -62.28 39.85
C LEU A 108 -8.71 -60.87 39.87
N PHE A 109 -7.64 -60.62 39.11
CA PHE A 109 -7.01 -59.29 39.04
C PHE A 109 -7.96 -58.23 38.49
N ARG A 110 -8.75 -58.53 37.45
CA ARG A 110 -9.83 -57.62 36.99
C ARG A 110 -10.84 -57.31 38.08
N SER A 111 -11.26 -58.33 38.84
CA SER A 111 -12.21 -58.14 39.95
C SER A 111 -11.62 -57.27 41.06
N LEU A 112 -10.29 -57.34 41.25
CA LEU A 112 -9.52 -56.52 42.17
C LEU A 112 -9.14 -55.16 41.58
N GLY A 113 -9.46 -54.84 40.32
CA GLY A 113 -9.27 -53.52 39.71
C GLY A 113 -8.13 -53.40 38.70
N ALA A 114 -7.43 -54.49 38.35
CA ALA A 114 -6.47 -54.50 37.25
C ALA A 114 -7.16 -54.20 35.90
N LYS A 115 -6.51 -53.38 35.06
CA LYS A 115 -7.05 -52.98 33.75
C LYS A 115 -6.35 -53.76 32.64
N ASP A 116 -7.06 -54.03 31.53
CA ASP A 116 -6.47 -54.78 30.40
C ASP A 116 -5.33 -54.01 29.71
N GLN A 117 -5.38 -52.67 29.73
CA GLN A 117 -4.35 -51.77 29.21
C GLN A 117 -4.07 -50.65 30.23
N ALA A 118 -2.85 -50.11 30.18
CA ALA A 118 -2.49 -48.93 30.95
C ALA A 118 -3.29 -47.71 30.46
N ASP A 119 -3.81 -46.94 31.41
CA ASP A 119 -4.55 -45.71 31.16
C ASP A 119 -3.75 -44.48 31.62
N LEU A 120 -4.38 -43.30 31.59
CA LEU A 120 -3.73 -42.05 32.00
C LEU A 120 -3.33 -42.05 33.48
N ASP A 121 -4.18 -42.55 34.37
CA ASP A 121 -3.90 -42.59 35.82
C ASP A 121 -2.69 -43.47 36.13
N HIS A 122 -2.54 -44.61 35.46
CA HIS A 122 -1.35 -45.45 35.62
C HIS A 122 -0.06 -44.68 35.24
N TYR A 123 -0.04 -43.99 34.10
CA TYR A 123 1.15 -43.23 33.71
C TYR A 123 1.38 -41.99 34.58
N PHE A 124 0.33 -41.33 35.07
CA PHE A 124 0.46 -40.21 36.01
C PHE A 124 1.03 -40.65 37.35
N ARG A 125 0.62 -41.81 37.87
CA ARG A 125 1.21 -42.41 39.08
C ARG A 125 2.68 -42.75 38.89
N VAL A 126 3.08 -43.33 37.76
CA VAL A 126 4.51 -43.58 37.46
C VAL A 126 5.33 -42.30 37.59
N LEU A 127 4.85 -41.21 36.99
CA LEU A 127 5.52 -39.91 37.05
C LEU A 127 5.53 -39.32 38.47
N ALA A 128 4.46 -39.52 39.24
CA ALA A 128 4.38 -39.11 40.64
C ALA A 128 5.36 -39.91 41.53
N SER A 129 5.48 -41.23 41.33
CA SER A 129 6.43 -42.08 42.05
C SER A 129 7.88 -41.69 41.75
N ILE A 130 8.21 -41.44 40.47
CA ILE A 130 9.55 -40.94 40.10
C ILE A 130 9.82 -39.59 40.78
N LYS A 131 8.82 -38.68 40.83
CA LYS A 131 8.96 -37.39 41.51
C LYS A 131 9.16 -37.54 43.02
N GLU A 132 8.47 -38.47 43.67
CA GLU A 132 8.61 -38.76 45.10
C GLU A 132 10.01 -39.31 45.44
N GLU A 133 10.55 -40.18 44.61
CA GLU A 133 11.89 -40.77 44.80
C GLU A 133 13.03 -39.75 44.55
N VAL A 134 12.91 -38.94 43.50
CA VAL A 134 13.96 -38.00 43.08
C VAL A 134 13.90 -36.66 43.84
N GLY A 135 12.70 -36.24 44.25
CA GLY A 135 12.44 -34.93 44.86
C GLY A 135 12.68 -33.77 43.90
N GLU A 136 13.47 -32.77 44.34
CA GLU A 136 13.82 -31.59 43.54
C GLU A 136 15.15 -31.72 42.75
N LYS A 137 15.73 -32.93 42.71
CA LYS A 137 17.00 -33.19 42.01
C LYS A 137 16.78 -33.35 40.51
N LYS A 138 17.88 -33.25 39.75
CA LYS A 138 17.88 -33.54 38.31
C LYS A 138 17.83 -35.05 38.08
N LEU A 139 17.05 -35.45 37.08
CA LEU A 139 16.88 -36.85 36.74
C LEU A 139 18.15 -37.43 36.10
N VAL A 140 18.50 -38.66 36.46
CA VAL A 140 19.59 -39.41 35.82
C VAL A 140 19.09 -40.17 34.59
N ALA A 141 19.99 -40.69 33.75
CA ALA A 141 19.67 -41.34 32.48
C ALA A 141 18.54 -42.39 32.56
N ARG A 142 18.54 -43.24 33.60
CA ARG A 142 17.50 -44.26 33.80
C ARG A 142 16.14 -43.65 34.14
N GLU A 143 16.10 -42.64 34.98
CA GLU A 143 14.87 -41.94 35.36
C GLU A 143 14.29 -41.15 34.18
N LEU A 144 15.17 -40.57 33.35
CA LEU A 144 14.80 -39.90 32.10
C LEU A 144 14.14 -40.88 31.12
N GLU A 145 14.70 -42.08 30.93
CA GLU A 145 14.13 -43.12 30.07
C GLU A 145 12.75 -43.59 30.57
N CYS A 146 12.61 -43.77 31.89
CA CYS A 146 11.32 -44.13 32.50
C CYS A 146 10.28 -43.02 32.32
N THR A 147 10.68 -41.76 32.53
CA THR A 147 9.84 -40.57 32.34
C THR A 147 9.41 -40.43 30.88
N GLU A 148 10.33 -40.60 29.93
CA GLU A 148 10.06 -40.54 28.51
C GLU A 148 9.04 -41.61 28.09
N SER A 149 9.21 -42.84 28.58
CA SER A 149 8.30 -43.95 28.33
C SER A 149 6.89 -43.68 28.89
N ALA A 150 6.80 -43.11 30.10
CA ALA A 150 5.53 -42.76 30.73
C ALA A 150 4.82 -41.64 29.97
N VAL A 151 5.53 -40.57 29.59
CA VAL A 151 4.97 -39.47 28.79
C VAL A 151 4.54 -39.96 27.41
N ARG A 152 5.29 -40.86 26.77
CA ARG A 152 4.88 -41.48 25.50
C ARG A 152 3.56 -42.24 25.65
N GLY A 153 3.42 -42.98 26.75
CA GLY A 153 2.17 -43.67 27.12
C GLY A 153 0.99 -42.72 27.24
N VAL A 154 1.14 -41.65 28.02
CA VAL A 154 0.13 -40.57 28.17
C VAL A 154 -0.29 -40.02 26.81
N LEU A 155 0.68 -39.59 26.00
CA LEU A 155 0.40 -38.99 24.69
C LEU A 155 -0.30 -39.97 23.73
N SER A 156 0.05 -41.25 23.78
CA SER A 156 -0.56 -42.29 22.96
C SER A 156 -2.03 -42.52 23.34
N VAL A 157 -2.34 -42.54 24.65
CA VAL A 157 -3.71 -42.67 25.15
C VAL A 157 -4.53 -41.41 24.80
N LEU A 158 -3.98 -40.21 25.02
CA LEU A 158 -4.65 -38.94 24.69
C LEU A 158 -4.96 -38.80 23.20
N GLN A 159 -4.09 -39.31 22.31
CA GLN A 159 -4.31 -39.24 20.87
C GLN A 159 -5.54 -40.02 20.39
N CYS A 160 -5.91 -41.09 21.12
CA CYS A 160 -7.08 -41.90 20.83
C CYS A 160 -8.39 -41.31 21.39
N LEU A 161 -8.31 -40.26 22.22
CA LEU A 161 -9.47 -39.63 22.85
C LEU A 161 -10.02 -38.46 22.00
N SER A 162 -11.35 -38.32 22.04
CA SER A 162 -12.07 -37.20 21.41
C SER A 162 -12.38 -36.07 22.39
N ASN A 163 -12.60 -36.40 23.66
CA ASN A 163 -12.99 -35.46 24.72
C ASN A 163 -11.97 -35.42 25.87
N THR A 164 -12.07 -34.40 26.72
CA THR A 164 -11.25 -34.28 27.93
C THR A 164 -11.48 -35.49 28.85
N PRO A 165 -10.43 -36.22 29.25
CA PRO A 165 -10.56 -37.38 30.10
C PRO A 165 -10.98 -36.99 31.53
N GLN A 166 -11.78 -37.83 32.17
CA GLN A 166 -11.91 -37.82 33.63
C GLN A 166 -10.74 -38.61 34.20
N VAL A 167 -9.97 -37.98 35.06
CA VAL A 167 -8.73 -38.50 35.66
C VAL A 167 -8.90 -38.47 37.17
N GLU A 168 -8.49 -39.53 37.87
CA GLU A 168 -8.53 -39.61 39.34
C GLU A 168 -7.35 -38.84 39.96
N GLU A 169 -6.19 -38.89 39.32
CA GLU A 169 -5.01 -38.13 39.72
C GLU A 169 -5.22 -36.62 39.53
N SER A 170 -4.69 -35.83 40.48
CA SER A 170 -4.86 -34.37 40.51
C SER A 170 -3.71 -33.61 39.84
N VAL A 171 -2.55 -34.24 39.70
CA VAL A 171 -1.31 -33.60 39.20
C VAL A 171 -0.67 -34.45 38.11
N PHE A 172 -0.40 -33.82 36.97
CA PHE A 172 0.41 -34.41 35.90
C PHE A 172 1.80 -33.77 35.90
N TYR A 173 2.85 -34.58 36.08
CA TYR A 173 4.23 -34.11 36.09
C TYR A 173 4.88 -34.20 34.71
N LEU A 174 5.67 -33.19 34.36
CA LEU A 174 6.39 -33.11 33.10
C LEU A 174 7.82 -32.63 33.33
N LEU A 175 8.70 -32.96 32.40
CA LEU A 175 10.12 -32.65 32.50
C LEU A 175 10.39 -31.22 32.03
N SER A 176 11.07 -30.44 32.87
CA SER A 176 11.56 -29.11 32.52
C SER A 176 12.84 -29.18 31.68
N SER A 177 13.21 -28.05 31.07
CA SER A 177 14.46 -27.89 30.32
C SER A 177 15.72 -28.10 31.16
N GLU A 178 15.60 -28.09 32.50
CA GLU A 178 16.70 -28.35 33.43
C GLU A 178 16.74 -29.80 33.94
N ASP A 179 15.98 -30.70 33.32
CA ASP A 179 15.85 -32.11 33.69
C ASP A 179 15.26 -32.35 35.09
N GLN A 180 14.34 -31.48 35.52
CA GLN A 180 13.56 -31.64 36.76
C GLN A 180 12.08 -31.91 36.44
N LEU A 181 11.48 -32.87 37.14
CA LEU A 181 10.04 -33.15 37.09
C LEU A 181 9.26 -32.09 37.89
N LEU A 182 8.32 -31.43 37.23
CA LEU A 182 7.49 -30.37 37.80
C LEU A 182 6.03 -30.54 37.40
N PRO A 183 5.08 -30.00 38.19
CA PRO A 183 3.68 -29.97 37.79
C PRO A 183 3.52 -29.29 36.42
N SER A 184 2.77 -29.91 35.53
CA SER A 184 2.48 -29.41 34.18
C SER A 184 1.94 -27.97 34.17
N CYS A 185 1.11 -27.61 35.15
CA CYS A 185 0.55 -26.26 35.30
C CYS A 185 1.57 -25.16 35.68
N GLU A 186 2.75 -25.54 36.17
CA GLU A 186 3.86 -24.61 36.43
C GLU A 186 4.75 -24.39 35.21
N LEU A 187 4.71 -25.31 34.24
CA LEU A 187 5.56 -25.27 33.06
C LEU A 187 4.99 -24.37 31.97
N VAL A 188 5.92 -23.74 31.25
CA VAL A 188 5.61 -22.92 30.08
C VAL A 188 5.93 -23.69 28.80
N TYR A 189 4.92 -23.83 27.94
CA TYR A 189 5.07 -24.38 26.61
C TYR A 189 5.50 -23.29 25.61
N ALA A 190 6.58 -23.56 24.86
CA ALA A 190 7.12 -22.62 23.88
C ALA A 190 6.35 -22.68 22.55
N ASP A 191 5.25 -21.93 22.47
CA ASP A 191 4.43 -21.81 21.25
C ASP A 191 4.87 -20.68 20.30
N ARG A 192 5.91 -19.94 20.69
CA ARG A 192 6.53 -18.88 19.89
C ARG A 192 7.83 -19.35 19.24
N PRO A 193 8.31 -18.67 18.18
CA PRO A 193 9.61 -18.95 17.58
C PRO A 193 10.75 -18.93 18.61
N TRP A 194 11.78 -19.76 18.37
CA TRP A 194 12.91 -19.98 19.27
C TRP A 194 13.62 -18.67 19.72
N GLN A 195 13.56 -17.62 18.90
CA GLN A 195 14.17 -16.32 19.19
C GLN A 195 13.58 -15.67 20.45
N VAL A 196 12.29 -15.87 20.73
CA VAL A 196 11.64 -15.34 21.94
C VAL A 196 12.15 -16.11 23.17
N GLN A 197 12.26 -17.43 23.08
CA GLN A 197 12.81 -18.27 24.15
C GLN A 197 14.28 -17.94 24.43
N HIS A 198 15.07 -17.66 23.39
CA HIS A 198 16.48 -17.30 23.52
C HIS A 198 16.69 -16.04 24.38
N ARG A 199 15.81 -15.05 24.27
CA ARG A 199 15.85 -13.79 25.04
C ARG A 199 15.50 -13.99 26.52
N LEU A 200 14.89 -15.12 26.86
CA LEU A 200 14.47 -15.49 28.21
C LEU A 200 15.44 -16.47 28.88
N LYS A 201 16.57 -16.81 28.24
CA LYS A 201 17.57 -17.77 28.79
C LYS A 201 18.09 -17.40 30.19
N ASN A 202 18.15 -16.11 30.52
CA ASN A 202 18.65 -15.63 31.80
C ASN A 202 17.54 -15.43 32.85
N GLN A 203 16.29 -15.83 32.54
CA GLN A 203 15.12 -15.65 33.39
C GLN A 203 14.77 -16.96 34.08
N ASN A 204 15.40 -17.20 35.22
CA ASN A 204 15.26 -18.45 36.00
C ASN A 204 13.85 -18.65 36.57
N GLU A 205 12.99 -17.61 36.56
CA GLU A 205 11.60 -17.73 37.00
C GLU A 205 10.69 -18.47 36.01
N ILE A 206 11.06 -18.50 34.72
CA ILE A 206 10.25 -19.15 33.68
C ILE A 206 10.78 -20.56 33.46
N LYS A 207 10.05 -21.55 33.97
CA LYS A 207 10.37 -22.97 33.82
C LYS A 207 9.80 -23.51 32.51
N PHE A 208 10.65 -23.64 31.50
CA PHE A 208 10.24 -24.15 30.19
C PHE A 208 10.10 -25.68 30.19
N LEU A 209 9.06 -26.19 29.52
CA LEU A 209 8.95 -27.62 29.19
C LEU A 209 10.14 -28.06 28.34
N LYS A 210 10.69 -29.25 28.60
CA LYS A 210 11.73 -29.86 27.75
C LYS A 210 11.17 -30.09 26.34
N GLN A 211 12.03 -29.95 25.32
CA GLN A 211 11.63 -30.24 23.94
C GLN A 211 11.09 -31.67 23.81
N MET A 212 10.02 -31.79 23.03
CA MET A 212 9.22 -33.00 22.84
C MET A 212 9.27 -33.49 21.39
N ASP A 213 10.35 -33.15 20.67
CA ASP A 213 10.46 -33.43 19.23
C ASP A 213 10.54 -34.94 18.96
N GLN A 214 11.15 -35.73 19.86
CA GLN A 214 11.17 -37.18 19.77
C GLN A 214 9.77 -37.83 19.73
N PHE A 215 8.77 -37.18 20.34
CA PHE A 215 7.38 -37.66 20.30
C PHE A 215 6.68 -37.26 19.00
N LYS A 216 7.01 -36.08 18.45
CA LYS A 216 6.49 -35.63 17.15
C LYS A 216 7.01 -36.52 16.02
N ASP A 217 8.30 -36.87 16.07
CA ASP A 217 8.95 -37.78 15.12
C ASP A 217 8.36 -39.19 15.19
N ALA A 218 7.89 -39.61 16.37
CA ALA A 218 7.14 -40.85 16.57
C ALA A 218 5.68 -40.79 16.05
N GLY A 219 5.27 -39.69 15.40
CA GLY A 219 3.93 -39.51 14.82
C GLY A 219 2.86 -39.06 15.83
N LEU A 220 3.24 -38.63 17.04
CA LEU A 220 2.30 -38.16 18.05
C LEU A 220 1.98 -36.68 17.87
N ASN A 221 0.70 -36.31 17.92
CA ASN A 221 0.27 -34.92 17.87
C ASN A 221 0.30 -34.28 19.27
N VAL A 222 1.51 -33.95 19.74
CA VAL A 222 1.78 -33.43 21.09
C VAL A 222 0.89 -32.23 21.43
N ASN A 223 0.74 -31.26 20.52
CA ASN A 223 -0.07 -30.06 20.76
C ASN A 223 -1.55 -30.39 21.07
N ARG A 224 -2.14 -31.30 20.28
CA ARG A 224 -3.52 -31.74 20.49
C ARG A 224 -3.66 -32.50 21.81
N CYS A 225 -2.71 -33.38 22.12
CA CYS A 225 -2.77 -34.15 23.37
C CYS A 225 -2.69 -33.22 24.59
N LEU A 226 -1.77 -32.25 24.59
CA LEU A 226 -1.64 -31.30 25.70
C LEU A 226 -2.86 -30.39 25.85
N SER A 227 -3.58 -30.07 24.78
CA SER A 227 -4.80 -29.26 24.86
C SER A 227 -6.03 -30.04 25.38
N LEU A 228 -5.99 -31.38 25.34
CA LEU A 228 -7.05 -32.25 25.87
C LEU A 228 -6.97 -32.43 27.40
N LEU A 229 -5.89 -31.96 28.03
CA LEU A 229 -5.72 -32.08 29.48
C LEU A 229 -6.75 -31.23 30.26
N PRO A 230 -7.21 -31.71 31.43
CA PRO A 230 -8.04 -30.94 32.35
C PRO A 230 -7.41 -29.59 32.75
N ALA A 231 -8.24 -28.60 33.08
CA ALA A 231 -7.79 -27.22 33.34
C ALA A 231 -6.75 -27.10 34.47
N ASN A 232 -6.80 -27.97 35.48
CA ASN A 232 -5.82 -28.03 36.57
C ASN A 232 -4.44 -28.58 36.15
N MET A 233 -4.35 -29.21 34.98
CA MET A 233 -3.14 -29.82 34.42
C MET A 233 -2.68 -29.13 33.11
N GLN A 234 -3.34 -28.06 32.70
CA GLN A 234 -2.94 -27.35 31.49
C GLN A 234 -1.67 -26.53 31.70
N LEU A 235 -0.76 -26.65 30.74
CA LEU A 235 0.45 -25.85 30.69
C LEU A 235 0.12 -24.39 30.41
N LYS A 236 1.02 -23.49 30.84
CA LYS A 236 0.94 -22.09 30.45
C LYS A 236 1.54 -21.90 29.07
N TRP A 237 0.84 -21.19 28.19
CA TRP A 237 1.34 -20.87 26.86
C TRP A 237 2.27 -19.66 26.93
N LEU A 238 3.46 -19.73 26.34
CA LEU A 238 4.40 -18.60 26.34
C LEU A 238 3.76 -17.32 25.79
N SER A 239 2.93 -17.44 24.74
CA SER A 239 2.15 -16.33 24.17
C SER A 239 1.16 -15.65 25.13
N SER A 240 0.67 -16.37 26.15
CA SER A 240 -0.25 -15.85 27.16
C SER A 240 0.48 -15.19 28.34
N VAL A 241 1.72 -15.58 28.57
CA VAL A 241 2.51 -15.22 29.74
C VAL A 241 3.46 -14.05 29.46
N VAL A 242 4.01 -14.00 28.25
CA VAL A 242 4.99 -13.00 27.83
C VAL A 242 4.46 -12.19 26.67
N ARG A 243 4.49 -10.86 26.82
CA ARG A 243 4.17 -9.91 25.75
C ARG A 243 5.42 -9.16 25.31
N GLU A 244 5.49 -8.80 24.04
CA GLU A 244 6.60 -8.02 23.47
C GLU A 244 6.15 -6.55 23.35
N GLU A 245 6.88 -5.65 23.99
CA GLU A 245 6.63 -4.20 24.01
C GLU A 245 7.79 -3.42 23.37
N LEU A 246 7.51 -2.19 22.93
CA LEU A 246 8.54 -1.26 22.48
C LEU A 246 9.30 -0.73 23.70
N PHE A 247 10.64 -0.70 23.63
CA PHE A 247 11.47 -0.23 24.74
C PHE A 247 11.37 1.30 24.93
N THR A 248 11.39 2.06 23.84
CA THR A 248 11.27 3.52 23.85
C THR A 248 10.77 4.02 22.50
N ASP A 249 9.89 5.03 22.50
CA ASP A 249 9.32 5.73 21.34
C ASP A 249 9.92 7.13 21.11
N GLN A 250 10.72 7.62 22.06
CA GLN A 250 11.33 8.96 22.05
C GLN A 250 12.32 9.21 20.91
N ASN A 251 12.82 8.17 20.22
CA ASN A 251 13.76 8.27 19.11
C ASN A 251 13.07 8.33 17.74
N THR A 252 11.91 8.99 17.68
CA THR A 252 11.14 9.17 16.45
C THR A 252 11.85 10.15 15.52
N ILE A 253 11.88 9.84 14.22
CA ILE A 253 12.49 10.65 13.17
C ILE A 253 11.54 10.76 11.97
N PRO A 254 11.45 11.94 11.33
CA PRO A 254 10.66 12.10 10.11
C PRO A 254 11.31 11.32 8.96
N TRP A 255 10.47 10.72 8.12
CA TRP A 255 10.94 10.01 6.94
C TRP A 255 9.87 9.95 5.86
N GLU A 256 10.16 10.63 4.75
CA GLU A 256 9.23 10.85 3.64
C GLU A 256 8.59 9.56 3.10
N VAL A 257 9.33 8.45 3.07
CA VAL A 257 8.80 7.16 2.56
C VAL A 257 7.74 6.58 3.50
N ALA A 258 7.96 6.67 4.81
CA ALA A 258 6.99 6.20 5.80
C ALA A 258 5.75 7.12 5.82
N GLU A 259 5.95 8.43 5.68
CA GLU A 259 4.88 9.43 5.59
C GLU A 259 4.02 9.24 4.34
N LYS A 260 4.63 8.99 3.17
CA LYS A 260 3.93 8.65 1.93
C LYS A 260 3.12 7.36 2.08
N LEU A 261 3.70 6.33 2.69
CA LEU A 261 2.99 5.07 2.92
C LEU A 261 1.81 5.24 3.90
N GLU A 262 1.97 6.00 4.98
CA GLU A 262 0.87 6.34 5.90
C GLU A 262 -0.23 7.15 5.20
N SER A 263 0.15 8.14 4.40
CA SER A 263 -0.78 8.92 3.57
C SER A 263 -1.54 8.03 2.58
N PHE A 264 -0.89 7.04 1.99
CA PHE A 264 -1.55 6.08 1.12
C PHE A 264 -2.53 5.19 1.89
N LEU A 265 -2.13 4.63 3.03
CA LEU A 265 -2.99 3.76 3.86
C LEU A 265 -4.26 4.48 4.39
N THR A 266 -4.17 5.79 4.56
CA THR A 266 -5.27 6.65 5.00
C THR A 266 -6.08 7.25 3.84
N SER A 267 -5.64 7.05 2.59
CA SER A 267 -6.29 7.60 1.40
C SER A 267 -7.59 6.86 1.02
N GLU A 268 -8.50 7.56 0.34
CA GLU A 268 -9.70 6.93 -0.21
C GLU A 268 -9.38 5.92 -1.33
N ILE A 269 -8.26 6.11 -2.05
CA ILE A 269 -7.76 5.19 -3.08
C ILE A 269 -7.51 3.81 -2.46
N PHE A 270 -6.83 3.78 -1.32
CA PHE A 270 -6.55 2.53 -0.63
C PHE A 270 -7.80 1.90 -0.02
N VAL A 271 -8.68 2.70 0.58
CA VAL A 271 -9.97 2.22 1.08
C VAL A 271 -10.81 1.59 -0.04
N TYR A 272 -10.83 2.20 -1.22
CA TYR A 272 -11.48 1.64 -2.40
C TYR A 272 -10.88 0.29 -2.81
N ALA A 273 -9.55 0.20 -2.90
CA ALA A 273 -8.86 -1.05 -3.20
C ALA A 273 -9.21 -2.16 -2.20
N ILE A 274 -9.23 -1.84 -0.90
CA ILE A 274 -9.62 -2.76 0.17
C ILE A 274 -11.07 -3.24 0.01
N LYS A 275 -12.02 -2.32 -0.23
CA LYS A 275 -13.43 -2.68 -0.45
C LYS A 275 -13.59 -3.64 -1.65
N ARG A 276 -12.89 -3.41 -2.76
CA ARG A 276 -12.89 -4.32 -3.93
C ARG A 276 -12.30 -5.69 -3.58
N LEU A 277 -11.16 -5.75 -2.89
CA LEU A 277 -10.53 -7.00 -2.51
C LEU A 277 -11.39 -7.83 -1.53
N VAL A 278 -12.03 -7.18 -0.56
CA VAL A 278 -12.95 -7.83 0.40
C VAL A 278 -14.16 -8.44 -0.33
N LYS A 279 -14.80 -7.69 -1.24
CA LYS A 279 -15.91 -8.22 -2.06
C LYS A 279 -15.46 -9.40 -2.93
N THR A 280 -14.24 -9.34 -3.47
CA THR A 280 -13.68 -10.41 -4.32
C THR A 280 -13.55 -11.72 -3.57
N LYS A 281 -12.94 -11.71 -2.38
CA LYS A 281 -12.76 -12.93 -1.58
C LYS A 281 -14.11 -13.55 -1.19
N ASN A 282 -15.06 -12.72 -0.78
CA ASN A 282 -16.39 -13.17 -0.39
C ASN A 282 -17.19 -13.75 -1.56
N LYS A 283 -17.12 -13.12 -2.74
CA LYS A 283 -17.73 -13.66 -3.96
C LYS A 283 -17.13 -15.02 -4.34
N ASN A 284 -15.81 -15.17 -4.22
CA ASN A 284 -15.12 -16.44 -4.45
C ASN A 284 -15.53 -17.53 -3.44
N GLN A 285 -15.96 -17.15 -2.25
CA GLN A 285 -16.50 -18.05 -1.22
C GLN A 285 -18.03 -18.27 -1.33
N GLY A 286 -18.69 -17.70 -2.34
CA GLY A 286 -20.13 -17.88 -2.59
C GLY A 286 -21.06 -16.96 -1.78
N ILE A 287 -20.53 -15.94 -1.10
CA ILE A 287 -21.31 -14.95 -0.35
C ILE A 287 -21.79 -13.86 -1.32
N LYS A 288 -23.12 -13.69 -1.44
CA LYS A 288 -23.73 -12.83 -2.48
C LYS A 288 -23.64 -11.34 -2.18
N ASP A 289 -23.84 -10.93 -0.93
CA ASP A 289 -23.81 -9.52 -0.52
C ASP A 289 -23.18 -9.37 0.86
N ILE A 290 -22.23 -8.43 0.97
CA ILE A 290 -21.63 -8.02 2.24
C ILE A 290 -22.43 -6.81 2.75
N GLU A 291 -22.82 -6.83 4.02
CA GLU A 291 -23.44 -5.66 4.65
C GLU A 291 -22.50 -4.45 4.61
N ASP A 292 -22.99 -3.30 4.14
CA ASP A 292 -22.21 -2.06 4.05
C ASP A 292 -21.63 -1.64 5.42
N SER A 293 -22.30 -1.96 6.52
CA SER A 293 -21.78 -1.73 7.88
C SER A 293 -20.50 -2.49 8.19
N THR A 294 -20.28 -3.65 7.55
CA THR A 294 -19.05 -4.43 7.69
C THR A 294 -17.91 -3.81 6.87
N LEU A 295 -18.21 -3.32 5.66
CA LEU A 295 -17.25 -2.59 4.83
C LEU A 295 -16.81 -1.27 5.47
N GLU A 296 -17.73 -0.55 6.12
CA GLU A 296 -17.41 0.68 6.85
C GLU A 296 -16.54 0.42 8.09
N LYS A 297 -16.83 -0.64 8.86
CA LYS A 297 -15.96 -1.07 9.98
C LYS A 297 -14.55 -1.45 9.53
N ILE A 298 -14.44 -2.17 8.42
CA ILE A 298 -13.14 -2.53 7.84
C ILE A 298 -12.40 -1.24 7.41
N SER A 299 -13.12 -0.32 6.76
CA SER A 299 -12.56 0.97 6.32
C SER A 299 -12.02 1.77 7.51
N SER A 300 -12.81 1.93 8.58
CA SER A 300 -12.38 2.66 9.79
C SER A 300 -11.18 2.00 10.48
N ASN A 301 -11.13 0.67 10.50
CA ASN A 301 -10.01 -0.06 11.11
C ASN A 301 -8.73 0.13 10.30
N VAL A 302 -8.81 0.09 8.98
CA VAL A 302 -7.65 0.24 8.10
C VAL A 302 -7.11 1.67 8.13
N THR A 303 -7.99 2.68 8.14
CA THR A 303 -7.58 4.10 8.23
C THR A 303 -6.99 4.46 9.60
N SER A 304 -7.16 3.61 10.63
CA SER A 304 -6.55 3.83 11.94
C SER A 304 -5.06 3.44 12.00
N VAL A 305 -4.53 2.81 10.95
CA VAL A 305 -3.12 2.37 10.92
C VAL A 305 -2.19 3.55 10.77
N ARG A 306 -1.20 3.64 11.65
CA ARG A 306 -0.15 4.68 11.61
C ARG A 306 1.24 4.06 11.44
N ILE A 307 2.15 4.74 10.76
CA ILE A 307 3.52 4.27 10.51
C ILE A 307 4.51 5.26 11.12
N VAL A 308 5.16 4.85 12.21
CA VAL A 308 6.12 5.69 12.91
C VAL A 308 7.53 5.19 12.64
N THR A 309 8.40 6.09 12.17
CA THR A 309 9.82 5.77 11.94
C THR A 309 10.64 6.06 13.18
N LEU A 310 11.40 5.08 13.65
CA LEU A 310 12.37 5.22 14.73
C LEU A 310 13.79 5.03 14.21
N GLN A 311 14.75 5.70 14.86
CA GLN A 311 16.18 5.51 14.59
C GLN A 311 16.59 4.05 14.81
N ASP A 312 16.18 3.50 15.96
CA ASP A 312 16.37 2.09 16.31
C ASP A 312 15.06 1.56 16.92
N VAL A 313 14.52 0.48 16.37
CA VAL A 313 13.34 -0.18 16.96
C VAL A 313 13.84 -1.25 17.92
N LYS A 314 13.87 -0.94 19.22
CA LYS A 314 14.21 -1.92 20.27
C LYS A 314 12.94 -2.41 20.96
N THR A 315 12.84 -3.73 21.10
CA THR A 315 11.71 -4.39 21.78
C THR A 315 12.19 -5.06 23.05
N VAL A 316 11.32 -5.14 24.05
CA VAL A 316 11.57 -5.81 25.34
C VAL A 316 10.43 -6.79 25.63
N LEU A 317 10.74 -7.89 26.30
CA LEU A 317 9.74 -8.84 26.77
C LEU A 317 9.24 -8.41 28.15
N VAL A 318 7.93 -8.49 28.34
CA VAL A 318 7.25 -8.15 29.58
C VAL A 318 6.61 -9.41 30.14
N TYR A 319 6.93 -9.72 31.39
CA TYR A 319 6.42 -10.84 32.15
C TYR A 319 5.80 -10.31 33.45
N ARG A 320 4.56 -10.71 33.77
CA ARG A 320 3.83 -10.21 34.96
C ARG A 320 3.79 -8.68 35.09
N ASN A 321 3.71 -7.97 33.96
CA ASN A 321 3.79 -6.49 33.86
C ASN A 321 5.15 -5.87 34.25
N GLU A 322 6.20 -6.67 34.40
CA GLU A 322 7.57 -6.18 34.59
C GLU A 322 8.38 -6.34 33.30
N GLN A 323 9.09 -5.28 32.92
CA GLN A 323 9.95 -5.28 31.74
C GLN A 323 11.26 -5.99 32.02
N ILE A 324 11.58 -6.98 31.21
CA ILE A 324 12.83 -7.73 31.32
C ILE A 324 13.91 -7.02 30.51
N ALA A 325 14.62 -6.06 31.11
CA ALA A 325 15.62 -5.26 30.40
C ALA A 325 16.70 -6.10 29.67
N SER A 326 17.11 -7.23 30.26
CA SER A 326 18.08 -8.16 29.65
C SER A 326 17.58 -8.83 28.36
N SER A 327 16.27 -8.75 28.08
CA SER A 327 15.65 -9.30 26.89
C SER A 327 15.60 -8.30 25.72
N ALA A 328 16.16 -7.09 25.87
CA ALA A 328 16.13 -6.08 24.83
C ALA A 328 16.76 -6.59 23.52
N GLU A 329 16.01 -6.52 22.42
CA GLU A 329 16.48 -6.95 21.10
C GLU A 329 16.04 -5.94 20.04
N GLU A 330 16.91 -5.72 19.08
CA GLU A 330 16.65 -4.85 17.94
C GLU A 330 15.77 -5.53 16.89
N ARG A 331 14.80 -4.78 16.37
CA ARG A 331 13.88 -5.21 15.32
C ARG A 331 13.95 -4.25 14.16
N THR A 332 13.50 -4.74 13.01
CA THR A 332 13.29 -3.90 11.82
C THR A 332 11.89 -3.29 11.79
N VAL A 333 10.91 -3.97 12.38
CA VAL A 333 9.52 -3.54 12.46
C VAL A 333 8.88 -4.15 13.71
N TYR A 334 8.14 -3.33 14.44
CA TYR A 334 7.30 -3.73 15.57
C TYR A 334 5.87 -3.18 15.36
N HIS A 335 4.85 -3.97 15.70
CA HIS A 335 3.45 -3.55 15.58
C HIS A 335 2.81 -3.55 16.96
N LYS A 336 2.42 -2.36 17.42
CA LYS A 336 1.69 -2.15 18.67
C LYS A 336 0.19 -2.33 18.39
N ARG A 337 -0.33 -3.49 18.80
CA ARG A 337 -1.67 -3.96 18.41
C ARG A 337 -2.83 -3.13 18.98
N ASP A 338 -2.63 -2.48 20.12
CA ASP A 338 -3.69 -1.75 20.83
C ASP A 338 -3.97 -0.38 20.20
N GLU A 339 -2.95 0.21 19.57
CA GLU A 339 -3.03 1.55 18.96
C GLU A 339 -2.92 1.49 17.42
N ASN A 340 -2.81 0.29 16.83
CA ASN A 340 -2.57 0.05 15.40
C ASN A 340 -1.37 0.82 14.82
N ILE A 341 -0.33 1.01 15.64
CA ILE A 341 0.90 1.71 15.22
C ILE A 341 1.96 0.70 14.79
N VAL A 342 2.49 0.88 13.58
CA VAL A 342 3.61 0.12 13.04
C VAL A 342 4.87 0.95 13.14
N TYR A 343 5.76 0.55 14.06
CA TYR A 343 7.08 1.15 14.23
C TYR A 343 8.07 0.52 13.26
N VAL A 344 8.74 1.32 12.44
CA VAL A 344 9.71 0.87 11.44
C VAL A 344 11.08 1.47 11.72
N LYS A 345 12.13 0.66 11.54
CA LYS A 345 13.52 1.14 11.64
C LYS A 345 13.90 1.82 10.32
N ARG A 346 14.44 3.04 10.40
CA ARG A 346 15.09 3.70 9.26
C ARG A 346 16.24 2.82 8.75
N SER A 347 16.30 2.63 7.44
CA SER A 347 17.27 1.75 6.81
C SER A 347 18.05 2.49 5.74
N ASP A 348 19.36 2.27 5.73
CA ASP A 348 20.26 2.73 4.67
C ASP A 348 20.44 1.69 3.56
N LEU A 349 19.81 0.51 3.70
CA LEU A 349 19.77 -0.55 2.68
C LEU A 349 18.87 -0.16 1.49
N GLU A 350 19.06 -0.86 0.36
CA GLU A 350 18.27 -0.74 -0.86
C GLU A 350 16.75 -0.67 -0.58
N MET A 351 16.14 0.47 -0.93
CA MET A 351 14.76 0.82 -0.61
C MET A 351 13.75 -0.25 -1.05
N GLY A 352 13.97 -0.91 -2.19
CA GLY A 352 13.07 -1.96 -2.69
C GLY A 352 13.04 -3.22 -1.82
N VAL A 353 14.18 -3.63 -1.25
CA VAL A 353 14.26 -4.78 -0.34
C VAL A 353 13.65 -4.43 1.01
N TRP A 354 13.92 -3.21 1.49
CA TRP A 354 13.33 -2.67 2.71
C TRP A 354 11.80 -2.58 2.61
N LEU A 355 11.28 -1.98 1.54
CA LEU A 355 9.84 -1.89 1.24
C LEU A 355 9.21 -3.27 1.21
N LYS A 356 9.75 -4.23 0.45
CA LYS A 356 9.21 -5.60 0.41
C LYS A 356 9.14 -6.25 1.80
N LYS A 357 10.16 -6.07 2.64
CA LYS A 357 10.21 -6.65 4.00
C LYS A 357 9.16 -6.04 4.93
N ILE A 358 8.91 -4.75 4.79
CA ILE A 358 7.97 -4.00 5.62
C ILE A 358 6.55 -4.18 5.16
N LEU A 359 6.31 -4.05 3.86
CA LEU A 359 5.00 -4.26 3.26
C LEU A 359 4.49 -5.67 3.60
N ARG A 360 5.34 -6.70 3.59
CA ARG A 360 4.95 -8.05 4.08
C ARG A 360 4.43 -8.07 5.52
N LYS A 361 4.97 -7.23 6.41
CA LYS A 361 4.48 -7.11 7.79
C LYS A 361 3.22 -6.25 7.86
N VAL A 362 3.15 -5.14 7.12
CA VAL A 362 1.98 -4.28 7.01
C VAL A 362 0.77 -5.04 6.44
N VAL A 363 0.98 -5.88 5.41
CA VAL A 363 -0.03 -6.82 4.88
C VAL A 363 -0.63 -7.66 6.00
N LYS A 364 0.20 -8.27 6.86
CA LYS A 364 -0.30 -9.09 7.98
C LYS A 364 -1.13 -8.28 8.98
N VAL A 365 -0.77 -7.02 9.21
CA VAL A 365 -1.55 -6.11 10.07
C VAL A 365 -2.90 -5.81 9.43
N ILE A 366 -2.92 -5.44 8.15
CA ILE A 366 -4.13 -5.05 7.43
C ILE A 366 -5.07 -6.24 7.21
N VAL A 367 -4.57 -7.42 6.85
CA VAL A 367 -5.39 -8.65 6.74
C VAL A 367 -6.09 -8.95 8.07
N ARG A 368 -5.39 -8.80 9.21
CA ARG A 368 -6.00 -8.94 10.55
C ARG A 368 -7.09 -7.89 10.79
N LEU A 369 -6.84 -6.63 10.45
CA LEU A 369 -7.81 -5.54 10.62
C LEU A 369 -9.05 -5.72 9.72
N CYS A 370 -8.87 -6.39 8.59
CA CYS A 370 -9.93 -6.81 7.68
C CYS A 370 -10.58 -8.14 8.07
N MET A 371 -10.35 -8.65 9.29
CA MET A 371 -10.93 -9.91 9.80
C MET A 371 -10.69 -11.12 8.88
N ASP A 372 -9.49 -11.20 8.30
CA ASP A 372 -9.09 -12.24 7.34
C ASP A 372 -9.99 -12.30 6.09
N GLN A 373 -10.66 -11.20 5.72
CA GLN A 373 -11.52 -11.09 4.53
C GLN A 373 -10.77 -10.72 3.24
N ILE A 374 -9.45 -10.70 3.25
CA ILE A 374 -8.60 -10.33 2.10
C ILE A 374 -7.56 -11.44 1.84
N GLU A 375 -7.17 -11.61 0.58
CA GLU A 375 -6.03 -12.45 0.17
C GLU A 375 -4.73 -11.66 0.33
N ALA A 376 -3.79 -12.18 1.13
CA ALA A 376 -2.57 -11.47 1.50
C ALA A 376 -1.71 -11.10 0.28
N ASP A 377 -1.68 -11.95 -0.72
CA ASP A 377 -0.92 -11.85 -1.95
C ASP A 377 -1.44 -10.70 -2.84
N LYS A 378 -2.76 -10.60 -3.03
CA LYS A 378 -3.37 -9.47 -3.74
C LYS A 378 -3.14 -8.15 -3.02
N LEU A 379 -3.30 -8.12 -1.70
CA LEU A 379 -3.03 -6.94 -0.89
C LEU A 379 -1.56 -6.53 -0.95
N GLN A 380 -0.64 -7.49 -0.98
CA GLN A 380 0.78 -7.21 -1.12
C GLN A 380 1.08 -6.52 -2.45
N THR A 381 0.42 -6.92 -3.55
CA THR A 381 0.56 -6.25 -4.85
C THR A 381 0.05 -4.80 -4.80
N VAL A 382 -1.11 -4.56 -4.17
CA VAL A 382 -1.66 -3.19 -3.99
C VAL A 382 -0.67 -2.31 -3.22
N LEU A 383 -0.12 -2.81 -2.12
CA LEU A 383 0.81 -2.05 -1.28
C LEU A 383 2.18 -1.80 -1.94
N LEU A 384 2.60 -2.63 -2.90
CA LEU A 384 3.82 -2.39 -3.68
C LEU A 384 3.66 -1.21 -4.65
N HIS A 385 2.42 -0.83 -4.95
CA HIS A 385 2.04 0.25 -5.84
C HIS A 385 1.42 1.42 -5.06
N TYR A 386 1.96 1.71 -3.87
CA TYR A 386 1.46 2.76 -2.98
C TYR A 386 1.57 4.19 -3.56
N ASP A 387 2.38 4.36 -4.61
CA ASP A 387 2.57 5.62 -5.33
C ASP A 387 1.60 5.78 -6.52
N ASN A 388 0.74 4.78 -6.80
CA ASN A 388 -0.19 4.83 -7.93
C ASN A 388 -1.31 5.86 -7.73
N ASN A 389 -1.71 6.53 -8.82
CA ASN A 389 -2.95 7.32 -8.85
C ASN A 389 -4.20 6.41 -8.90
N PHE A 390 -5.40 7.01 -8.88
CA PHE A 390 -6.65 6.26 -8.83
C PHE A 390 -6.84 5.37 -10.07
N GLU A 391 -6.57 5.89 -11.26
CA GLU A 391 -6.71 5.16 -12.53
C GLU A 391 -5.74 3.98 -12.60
N GLU A 392 -4.49 4.16 -12.21
CA GLU A 392 -3.48 3.10 -12.13
C GLU A 392 -3.84 2.04 -11.08
N MET A 393 -4.43 2.46 -9.97
CA MET A 393 -4.92 1.54 -8.94
C MET A 393 -6.15 0.76 -9.43
N GLU A 394 -7.03 1.39 -10.21
CA GLU A 394 -8.19 0.72 -10.82
C GLU A 394 -7.75 -0.33 -11.86
N GLU A 395 -6.84 0.02 -12.76
CA GLU A 395 -6.23 -0.89 -13.74
C GLU A 395 -5.55 -2.08 -13.05
N LEU A 396 -4.76 -1.82 -12.00
CA LEU A 396 -4.13 -2.87 -11.21
C LEU A 396 -5.14 -3.80 -10.52
N LEU A 397 -6.25 -3.26 -10.00
CA LEU A 397 -7.31 -4.08 -9.39
C LEU A 397 -8.05 -4.92 -10.43
N ASP A 398 -8.21 -4.41 -11.64
CA ASP A 398 -8.81 -5.14 -12.76
C ASP A 398 -7.91 -6.29 -13.23
N ASP A 399 -6.60 -6.06 -13.32
CA ASP A 399 -5.58 -7.10 -13.57
C ASP A 399 -5.58 -8.18 -12.49
N LEU A 400 -5.77 -7.78 -11.23
CA LEU A 400 -5.95 -8.69 -10.09
C LEU A 400 -7.31 -9.40 -10.06
N LYS A 401 -8.17 -9.14 -11.06
CA LYS A 401 -9.54 -9.67 -11.20
C LYS A 401 -10.41 -9.36 -9.98
N ALA A 402 -10.22 -8.19 -9.39
CA ALA A 402 -11.02 -7.74 -8.26
C ALA A 402 -12.43 -7.35 -8.72
N VAL A 403 -13.45 -7.63 -7.90
CA VAL A 403 -14.83 -7.27 -8.18
C VAL A 403 -14.97 -5.74 -8.20
N ALA A 404 -15.56 -5.20 -9.27
CA ALA A 404 -15.87 -3.77 -9.39
C ALA A 404 -16.93 -3.36 -8.35
N LEU A 405 -16.84 -2.12 -7.86
CA LEU A 405 -17.85 -1.52 -7.00
C LEU A 405 -18.78 -0.65 -7.84
N ASP A 406 -20.09 -0.70 -7.56
CA ASP A 406 -21.08 0.13 -8.26
C ASP A 406 -20.90 1.63 -7.98
N SER A 407 -20.29 1.97 -6.83
CA SER A 407 -19.89 3.34 -6.46
C SER A 407 -18.37 3.47 -6.50
N LYS A 408 -17.84 4.26 -7.45
CA LYS A 408 -16.45 4.74 -7.39
C LYS A 408 -16.34 5.79 -6.28
N PRO A 409 -15.21 5.87 -5.53
CA PRO A 409 -14.96 6.94 -4.58
C PRO A 409 -15.01 8.28 -5.32
N LEU A 410 -15.25 9.36 -4.58
CA LEU A 410 -15.55 10.72 -5.07
C LEU A 410 -14.44 11.39 -5.92
N TYR A 411 -13.44 10.64 -6.37
CA TYR A 411 -12.35 11.07 -7.26
C TYR A 411 -12.74 11.16 -8.73
N THR A 412 -13.88 10.60 -9.15
CA THR A 412 -14.51 11.03 -10.41
C THR A 412 -15.27 12.33 -10.21
N SER A 413 -14.62 13.34 -9.64
CA SER A 413 -15.10 14.70 -9.84
C SER A 413 -15.05 14.92 -11.35
N TRP A 414 -16.18 15.27 -11.97
CA TRP A 414 -16.21 15.65 -13.39
C TRP A 414 -15.37 16.92 -13.68
N ILE A 415 -14.76 17.49 -12.63
CA ILE A 415 -13.93 18.67 -12.66
C ILE A 415 -12.48 18.23 -12.91
N PRO A 416 -11.83 18.75 -13.97
CA PRO A 416 -10.44 18.41 -14.28
C PRO A 416 -9.49 18.85 -13.16
N LEU A 417 -8.39 18.11 -12.99
CA LEU A 417 -7.34 18.47 -12.05
C LEU A 417 -6.60 19.74 -12.53
N PRO A 418 -6.24 20.66 -11.62
CA PRO A 418 -5.34 21.76 -11.95
C PRO A 418 -4.03 21.22 -12.59
N GLY A 419 -3.55 21.88 -13.63
CA GLY A 419 -2.39 21.46 -14.41
C GLY A 419 -2.71 20.62 -15.65
N THR A 420 -3.91 20.05 -15.75
CA THR A 420 -4.33 19.25 -16.91
C THR A 420 -4.50 20.15 -18.15
N PRO A 421 -4.00 19.76 -19.33
CA PRO A 421 -4.20 20.53 -20.56
C PRO A 421 -5.68 20.62 -20.94
N VAL A 422 -6.06 21.76 -21.52
CA VAL A 422 -7.41 21.97 -22.02
C VAL A 422 -7.58 21.26 -23.37
N PRO A 423 -8.63 20.44 -23.56
CA PRO A 423 -8.95 19.81 -24.83
C PRO A 423 -9.04 20.82 -25.98
N LEU A 424 -8.53 20.45 -27.17
CA LEU A 424 -8.48 21.36 -28.32
C LEU A 424 -9.86 21.86 -28.76
N ASP A 425 -10.91 21.04 -28.64
CA ASP A 425 -12.29 21.39 -28.99
C ASP A 425 -12.88 22.49 -28.09
N CYS A 426 -12.33 22.67 -26.89
CA CYS A 426 -12.75 23.69 -25.94
C CYS A 426 -12.07 25.05 -26.17
N LEU A 427 -10.97 25.10 -26.94
CA LEU A 427 -10.21 26.33 -27.17
C LEU A 427 -11.01 27.38 -27.96
N ASP A 428 -11.90 26.94 -28.85
CA ASP A 428 -12.79 27.84 -29.59
C ASP A 428 -13.86 28.51 -28.70
N SER A 429 -14.08 27.96 -27.50
CA SER A 429 -15.04 28.45 -26.50
C SER A 429 -14.40 29.34 -25.42
N LEU A 430 -13.13 29.74 -25.59
CA LEU A 430 -12.44 30.63 -24.65
C LEU A 430 -12.94 32.07 -24.77
N VAL A 431 -13.51 32.59 -23.68
CA VAL A 431 -13.98 33.97 -23.55
C VAL A 431 -12.79 34.94 -23.57
N GLN A 432 -12.81 35.87 -24.52
CA GLN A 432 -11.74 36.87 -24.70
C GLN A 432 -11.90 38.09 -23.79
N ASP A 433 -13.05 38.26 -23.14
CA ASP A 433 -13.29 39.36 -22.20
C ASP A 433 -12.45 39.20 -20.93
N PHE A 434 -12.10 40.31 -20.28
CA PHE A 434 -11.35 40.30 -19.02
C PHE A 434 -12.27 39.95 -17.84
N VAL A 435 -12.47 38.65 -17.62
CA VAL A 435 -13.31 38.13 -16.53
C VAL A 435 -12.63 38.29 -15.17
N LYS A 436 -13.42 38.61 -14.14
CA LYS A 436 -13.00 38.55 -12.73
C LYS A 436 -13.40 37.20 -12.15
N PHE A 437 -12.50 36.58 -11.40
CA PHE A 437 -12.70 35.27 -10.80
C PHE A 437 -12.82 35.39 -9.27
N SER A 438 -13.57 34.49 -8.67
CA SER A 438 -13.70 34.35 -7.22
C SER A 438 -12.83 33.19 -6.71
N PRO A 439 -12.38 33.22 -5.43
CA PRO A 439 -11.74 32.08 -4.79
C PRO A 439 -12.59 30.80 -4.93
N GLY A 440 -11.99 29.74 -5.45
CA GLY A 440 -12.64 28.46 -5.74
C GLY A 440 -13.01 28.24 -7.21
N ASP A 441 -13.06 29.30 -8.03
CA ASP A 441 -13.39 29.20 -9.46
C ASP A 441 -12.31 28.43 -10.24
N TYR A 442 -12.73 27.75 -11.30
CA TYR A 442 -11.83 27.16 -12.29
C TYR A 442 -11.63 28.12 -13.47
N ALA A 443 -10.38 28.31 -13.85
CA ALA A 443 -9.98 29.13 -14.98
C ALA A 443 -9.05 28.34 -15.90
N VAL A 444 -8.90 28.83 -17.12
CA VAL A 444 -7.91 28.35 -18.08
C VAL A 444 -6.73 29.30 -18.09
N TYR A 445 -5.56 28.81 -17.72
CA TYR A 445 -4.32 29.57 -17.73
C TYR A 445 -3.55 29.39 -19.04
N GLU A 446 -3.25 30.51 -19.69
CA GLU A 446 -2.47 30.55 -20.92
C GLU A 446 -0.96 30.65 -20.61
N ILE A 447 -0.23 29.58 -20.95
CA ILE A 447 1.23 29.47 -20.83
C ILE A 447 1.86 29.76 -22.19
N PHE A 448 2.76 30.75 -22.23
CA PHE A 448 3.60 31.05 -23.38
C PHE A 448 4.95 30.37 -23.18
N ASP A 449 5.38 29.54 -24.13
CA ASP A 449 6.74 29.00 -24.11
C ASP A 449 7.72 30.04 -24.70
N ASN A 450 8.71 30.46 -23.91
CA ASN A 450 9.88 31.20 -24.39
C ASN A 450 10.82 30.20 -25.10
N ILE A 451 10.36 29.56 -26.18
CA ILE A 451 11.24 28.81 -27.09
C ILE A 451 11.86 29.82 -28.07
N GLY A 452 12.90 30.52 -27.62
CA GLY A 452 13.76 31.35 -28.47
C GLY A 452 13.72 32.85 -28.16
N ASP A 453 14.88 33.49 -28.26
CA ASP A 453 15.08 34.94 -28.09
C ASP A 453 14.48 35.78 -29.24
N ASP A 454 13.93 35.13 -30.29
CA ASP A 454 13.26 35.80 -31.40
C ASP A 454 11.75 35.91 -31.16
N VAL A 455 11.34 37.10 -30.71
CA VAL A 455 9.96 37.48 -30.37
C VAL A 455 8.98 37.40 -31.57
N ASP A 456 9.48 37.18 -32.79
CA ASP A 456 8.71 37.14 -34.05
C ASP A 456 8.73 35.79 -34.79
N SER A 457 9.32 34.72 -34.22
CA SER A 457 9.35 33.41 -34.87
C SER A 457 8.00 32.67 -34.80
N LYS A 458 7.63 32.02 -35.92
CA LYS A 458 6.33 31.36 -36.22
C LYS A 458 5.89 30.23 -35.24
N ASP A 459 6.71 29.91 -34.24
CA ASP A 459 6.65 28.66 -33.46
C ASP A 459 6.41 28.82 -31.95
N ILE A 460 5.91 29.97 -31.46
CA ILE A 460 5.52 30.09 -30.05
C ILE A 460 4.31 29.16 -29.78
N ALA A 461 4.56 28.05 -29.08
CA ALA A 461 3.56 27.13 -28.56
C ALA A 461 2.78 27.81 -27.41
N ARG A 462 1.45 27.88 -27.54
CA ARG A 462 0.51 28.34 -26.51
C ARG A 462 -0.18 27.15 -25.88
N ILE A 463 0.13 26.87 -24.63
CA ILE A 463 -0.48 25.76 -23.90
C ILE A 463 -1.52 26.34 -22.94
N TYR A 464 -2.69 25.72 -22.94
CA TYR A 464 -3.80 26.08 -22.06
C TYR A 464 -3.97 24.96 -21.06
N ILE A 465 -3.92 25.29 -19.77
CA ILE A 465 -4.15 24.33 -18.68
C ILE A 465 -5.30 24.78 -17.79
N TYR A 466 -5.99 23.83 -17.17
CA TYR A 466 -6.95 24.13 -16.11
C TYR A 466 -6.21 24.56 -14.85
N VAL A 467 -6.70 25.59 -14.17
CA VAL A 467 -6.18 26.08 -12.89
C VAL A 467 -7.33 26.40 -11.95
N LYS A 468 -7.09 26.32 -10.64
CA LYS A 468 -8.07 26.69 -9.62
C LYS A 468 -7.64 27.96 -8.92
N ILE A 469 -8.55 28.92 -8.76
CA ILE A 469 -8.29 30.18 -8.09
C ILE A 469 -8.28 29.92 -6.58
N ILE A 470 -7.17 30.22 -5.92
CA ILE A 470 -7.03 30.06 -4.47
C ILE A 470 -7.47 31.33 -3.77
N GLU A 471 -6.87 32.46 -4.16
CA GLU A 471 -7.15 33.76 -3.56
C GLU A 471 -6.84 34.89 -4.55
N GLN A 472 -7.51 36.03 -4.37
CA GLN A 472 -7.21 37.26 -5.11
C GLN A 472 -6.20 38.07 -4.28
N LEU A 473 -5.03 38.34 -4.85
CA LEU A 473 -3.93 39.05 -4.20
C LEU A 473 -4.06 40.56 -4.36
N ILE A 474 -4.35 41.02 -5.59
CA ILE A 474 -4.42 42.44 -5.94
C ILE A 474 -5.72 42.71 -6.69
N ASP A 475 -6.48 43.70 -6.24
CA ASP A 475 -7.64 44.22 -6.96
C ASP A 475 -7.25 45.38 -7.88
N GLY A 476 -7.92 45.47 -9.03
CA GLY A 476 -7.61 46.42 -10.09
C GLY A 476 -8.30 46.10 -11.42
N GLN A 477 -7.92 46.77 -12.49
CA GLN A 477 -8.41 46.46 -13.85
C GLN A 477 -7.89 45.09 -14.34
N PHE A 478 -6.66 44.73 -13.96
CA PHE A 478 -6.08 43.41 -14.18
C PHE A 478 -5.75 42.75 -12.84
N PRO A 479 -6.74 42.19 -12.12
CA PRO A 479 -6.51 41.57 -10.83
C PRO A 479 -5.42 40.50 -10.90
N MET A 480 -4.69 40.35 -9.80
CA MET A 480 -3.68 39.30 -9.65
C MET A 480 -4.24 38.22 -8.74
N TYR A 481 -4.23 36.98 -9.21
CA TYR A 481 -4.72 35.82 -8.50
C TYR A 481 -3.57 34.88 -8.18
N LYS A 482 -3.67 34.23 -7.03
CA LYS A 482 -2.91 33.03 -6.74
C LYS A 482 -3.71 31.84 -7.25
N VAL A 483 -3.13 31.10 -8.19
CA VAL A 483 -3.74 29.94 -8.82
C VAL A 483 -2.99 28.68 -8.44
N ASP A 484 -3.74 27.61 -8.20
CA ASP A 484 -3.25 26.24 -8.18
C ASP A 484 -3.01 25.80 -9.63
N VAL A 485 -1.77 25.43 -9.95
CA VAL A 485 -1.37 24.96 -11.29
C VAL A 485 -1.16 23.44 -11.35
N GLY A 486 -1.51 22.71 -10.29
CA GLY A 486 -1.32 21.27 -10.18
C GLY A 486 -0.02 20.88 -9.47
N GLU A 487 0.08 19.59 -9.11
CA GLU A 487 1.26 18.99 -8.45
C GLU A 487 1.71 19.72 -7.16
N GLY A 488 0.76 20.34 -6.44
CA GLY A 488 1.03 21.11 -5.22
C GLY A 488 1.71 22.47 -5.45
N GLN A 489 1.81 22.92 -6.71
CA GLN A 489 2.40 24.20 -7.07
C GLN A 489 1.36 25.30 -7.18
N THR A 490 1.73 26.52 -6.79
CA THR A 490 0.89 27.71 -6.97
C THR A 490 1.66 28.79 -7.73
N LYS A 491 0.95 29.58 -8.55
CA LYS A 491 1.53 30.70 -9.29
C LYS A 491 0.70 31.96 -9.09
N GLU A 492 1.36 33.10 -9.13
CA GLU A 492 0.70 34.40 -9.12
C GLU A 492 0.57 34.90 -10.56
N VAL A 493 -0.67 35.08 -11.01
CA VAL A 493 -0.98 35.38 -12.41
C VAL A 493 -1.97 36.54 -12.52
N HIS A 494 -1.78 37.38 -13.52
CA HIS A 494 -2.75 38.43 -13.82
C HIS A 494 -3.97 37.88 -14.58
N SER A 495 -5.12 38.51 -14.40
CA SER A 495 -6.39 38.13 -15.04
C SER A 495 -6.32 38.04 -16.57
N PHE A 496 -5.47 38.83 -17.23
CA PHE A 496 -5.33 38.80 -18.69
C PHE A 496 -4.70 37.51 -19.23
N LEU A 497 -4.11 36.66 -18.38
CA LEU A 497 -3.63 35.30 -18.72
C LEU A 497 -4.66 34.21 -18.42
N LEU A 498 -5.76 34.57 -17.76
CA LEU A 498 -6.82 33.67 -17.38
C LEU A 498 -8.01 33.82 -18.32
N HIS A 499 -8.59 32.69 -18.70
CA HIS A 499 -9.75 32.60 -19.57
C HIS A 499 -10.84 31.77 -18.90
N GLN A 500 -12.08 32.07 -19.24
CA GLN A 500 -13.23 31.24 -18.91
C GLN A 500 -13.66 30.49 -20.17
N ILE A 501 -14.16 29.26 -20.01
CA ILE A 501 -14.77 28.50 -21.11
C ILE A 501 -16.27 28.71 -21.04
N GLU A 502 -16.86 29.25 -22.12
CA GLU A 502 -18.31 29.34 -22.28
C GLU A 502 -18.69 28.72 -23.62
N ARG A 503 -19.45 27.63 -23.59
CA ARG A 503 -20.03 27.05 -24.82
C ARG A 503 -21.20 27.94 -25.24
N LYS A 504 -21.08 28.56 -26.42
CA LYS A 504 -22.22 29.25 -27.05
C LYS A 504 -23.38 28.25 -27.12
N LYS A 505 -24.48 28.54 -26.43
CA LYS A 505 -25.71 27.74 -26.58
C LYS A 505 -26.09 27.78 -28.06
N ASN A 506 -26.51 26.66 -28.64
CA ASN A 506 -27.16 26.65 -29.96
C ASN A 506 -28.45 27.48 -29.85
N GLN A 507 -28.34 28.80 -29.93
CA GLN A 507 -29.45 29.70 -30.14
C GLN A 507 -29.51 29.94 -31.65
N GLU A 508 -30.65 29.55 -32.22
CA GLU A 508 -31.16 30.17 -33.43
C GLU A 508 -30.93 31.68 -33.36
N MET A 509 -30.53 32.26 -34.49
CA MET A 509 -30.28 33.69 -34.70
C MET A 509 -31.16 34.58 -33.80
N GLY A 510 -30.56 35.09 -32.72
CA GLY A 510 -31.20 35.98 -31.77
C GLY A 510 -30.13 36.86 -31.14
N LEU A 511 -30.23 38.17 -31.36
CA LEU A 511 -29.32 39.19 -30.85
C LEU A 511 -29.09 39.03 -29.34
N GLU A 512 -27.86 38.74 -28.94
CA GLU A 512 -27.35 39.12 -27.63
C GLU A 512 -26.19 40.11 -27.85
N LEU A 513 -26.50 41.41 -27.69
CA LEU A 513 -25.47 42.41 -27.45
C LEU A 513 -24.63 41.95 -26.25
N HIS A 514 -23.30 41.95 -26.40
CA HIS A 514 -22.36 41.76 -25.30
C HIS A 514 -22.69 42.67 -24.11
N THR A 515 -23.44 42.15 -23.13
CA THR A 515 -23.69 42.82 -21.87
C THR A 515 -22.44 42.68 -21.01
N HIS A 516 -21.60 43.71 -21.02
CA HIS A 516 -20.65 43.91 -19.95
C HIS A 516 -21.46 44.02 -18.66
N GLY A 517 -21.20 43.11 -17.71
CA GLY A 517 -22.00 42.96 -16.50
C GLY A 517 -22.13 44.28 -15.73
N HIS A 518 -23.32 44.86 -15.77
CA HIS A 518 -23.97 45.56 -14.67
C HIS A 518 -25.47 45.60 -14.95
N ALA A 519 -26.25 45.10 -14.00
CA ALA A 519 -27.69 45.25 -14.00
C ALA A 519 -28.04 46.75 -14.07
N GLY A 520 -28.76 47.13 -15.13
CA GLY A 520 -29.46 48.42 -15.23
C GLY A 520 -28.66 49.54 -15.91
N TYR A 521 -29.21 50.01 -17.03
CA TYR A 521 -28.98 51.29 -17.73
C TYR A 521 -27.97 51.34 -18.89
N ASN A 522 -28.57 51.56 -20.08
CA ASN A 522 -28.18 52.48 -21.16
C ASN A 522 -27.26 51.99 -22.29
N ILE A 523 -27.75 52.24 -23.50
CA ILE A 523 -27.09 52.29 -24.81
C ILE A 523 -25.64 52.79 -24.67
N VAL A 524 -24.67 51.89 -24.83
CA VAL A 524 -23.25 52.24 -24.82
C VAL A 524 -22.91 52.88 -26.18
N THR A 525 -22.59 54.17 -26.18
CA THR A 525 -22.16 54.89 -27.38
C THR A 525 -20.77 54.44 -27.82
N LYS A 526 -20.52 54.39 -29.15
CA LYS A 526 -19.23 54.01 -29.78
C LYS A 526 -18.00 54.66 -29.12
N ASP A 527 -18.12 55.92 -28.70
CA ASP A 527 -17.03 56.66 -28.07
C ASP A 527 -16.66 56.17 -26.68
N LYS A 528 -17.62 55.58 -25.93
CA LYS A 528 -17.34 54.99 -24.61
C LYS A 528 -16.55 53.69 -24.74
N ILE A 529 -16.86 52.88 -25.75
CA ILE A 529 -16.12 51.63 -26.05
C ILE A 529 -14.68 51.97 -26.43
N LYS A 530 -14.50 52.96 -27.31
CA LYS A 530 -13.17 53.46 -27.68
C LYS A 530 -12.39 53.93 -26.47
N LEU A 531 -13.00 54.76 -25.61
CA LEU A 531 -12.35 55.25 -24.39
C LEU A 531 -11.91 54.10 -23.46
N GLN A 532 -12.78 53.11 -23.23
CA GLN A 532 -12.47 51.93 -22.41
C GLN A 532 -11.30 51.12 -22.99
N ILE A 533 -11.22 50.97 -24.31
CA ILE A 533 -10.12 50.31 -25.00
C ILE A 533 -8.82 51.09 -24.82
N GLU A 534 -8.85 52.41 -25.04
CA GLU A 534 -7.69 53.29 -24.86
C GLU A 534 -7.17 53.22 -23.40
N GLU A 535 -8.07 53.29 -22.40
CA GLU A 535 -7.74 53.12 -20.97
C GLU A 535 -7.10 51.76 -20.66
N THR A 536 -7.66 50.69 -21.22
CA THR A 536 -7.14 49.33 -21.06
C THR A 536 -5.73 49.19 -21.64
N LEU A 537 -5.48 49.77 -22.82
CA LEU A 537 -4.17 49.77 -23.47
C LEU A 537 -3.13 50.59 -22.68
N VAL A 538 -3.49 51.77 -22.17
CA VAL A 538 -2.59 52.60 -21.34
C VAL A 538 -2.24 51.90 -20.03
N ASN A 539 -3.22 51.30 -19.36
CA ASN A 539 -2.97 50.58 -18.11
C ASN A 539 -2.14 49.30 -18.34
N ALA A 540 -2.31 48.62 -19.46
CA ALA A 540 -1.44 47.50 -19.84
C ALA A 540 -0.02 47.96 -20.18
N TRP A 541 0.15 49.12 -20.81
CA TRP A 541 1.47 49.70 -21.13
C TRP A 541 2.28 49.99 -19.87
N ARG A 542 1.62 50.46 -18.79
CA ARG A 542 2.25 50.70 -17.49
C ARG A 542 2.79 49.44 -16.80
N LEU A 543 2.30 48.26 -17.18
CA LEU A 543 2.75 46.98 -16.63
C LEU A 543 4.00 46.43 -17.36
N GLY A 544 4.44 47.07 -18.45
CA GLY A 544 5.59 46.68 -19.27
C GLY A 544 5.20 46.14 -20.66
N GLN A 545 6.15 46.19 -21.61
CA GLN A 545 5.89 45.86 -23.02
C GLN A 545 5.40 44.43 -23.26
N ASP A 546 5.91 43.44 -22.51
CA ASP A 546 5.51 42.04 -22.67
C ASP A 546 4.06 41.80 -22.25
N LYS A 547 3.62 42.45 -21.16
CA LYS A 547 2.24 42.38 -20.67
C LYS A 547 1.30 43.17 -21.59
N PHE A 548 1.75 44.33 -22.09
CA PHE A 548 1.02 45.11 -23.09
C PHE A 548 0.73 44.31 -24.35
N LYS A 549 1.73 43.64 -24.93
CA LYS A 549 1.55 42.80 -26.14
C LYS A 549 0.47 41.73 -25.94
N LYS A 550 0.34 41.17 -24.74
CA LYS A 550 -0.68 40.15 -24.41
C LYS A 550 -2.09 40.74 -24.36
N VAL A 551 -2.26 41.86 -23.65
CA VAL A 551 -3.55 42.58 -23.58
C VAL A 551 -3.98 43.08 -24.95
N TYR A 552 -3.05 43.64 -25.73
CA TYR A 552 -3.28 44.10 -27.10
C TYR A 552 -3.79 42.98 -28.01
N ARG A 553 -3.14 41.81 -27.99
CA ARG A 553 -3.57 40.63 -28.77
C ARG A 553 -4.98 40.17 -28.37
N ARG A 554 -5.30 40.14 -27.08
CA ARG A 554 -6.62 39.74 -26.57
C ARG A 554 -7.72 40.71 -27.02
N LEU A 555 -7.46 42.02 -27.00
CA LEU A 555 -8.38 43.04 -27.53
C LEU A 555 -8.62 42.89 -29.04
N LEU A 556 -7.58 42.61 -29.82
CA LEU A 556 -7.72 42.32 -31.25
C LEU A 556 -8.56 41.07 -31.52
N LEU A 557 -8.41 40.02 -30.69
CA LEU A 557 -9.20 38.79 -30.81
C LEU A 557 -10.66 38.98 -30.38
N GLN A 558 -10.92 39.87 -29.42
CA GLN A 558 -12.26 40.22 -28.95
C GLN A 558 -13.04 40.98 -30.03
N TRP A 559 -12.41 42.00 -30.62
CA TRP A 559 -13.07 42.91 -31.57
C TRP A 559 -12.91 42.52 -33.04
N HIS A 560 -12.38 41.32 -33.33
CA HIS A 560 -12.14 40.89 -34.71
C HIS A 560 -13.45 40.83 -35.52
N PRO A 561 -13.49 41.37 -36.76
CA PRO A 561 -14.72 41.43 -37.56
C PRO A 561 -15.28 40.06 -37.97
N ASP A 562 -14.46 39.01 -38.01
CA ASP A 562 -14.92 37.65 -38.35
C ASP A 562 -15.64 36.93 -37.19
N LYS A 563 -15.52 37.42 -35.96
CA LYS A 563 -16.14 36.80 -34.76
C LYS A 563 -17.45 37.45 -34.33
N ASN A 564 -17.79 38.60 -34.91
CA ASN A 564 -18.89 39.46 -34.52
C ASN A 564 -19.76 39.77 -35.74
N ASP A 565 -21.08 39.74 -35.58
CA ASP A 565 -22.03 39.90 -36.69
C ASP A 565 -21.97 41.32 -37.32
N ASP A 566 -21.65 42.34 -36.53
CA ASP A 566 -21.46 43.74 -36.98
C ASP A 566 -20.03 44.00 -37.47
N SER A 567 -19.66 43.33 -38.56
CA SER A 567 -18.31 43.36 -39.15
C SER A 567 -17.76 44.78 -39.41
N LYS A 568 -18.60 45.74 -39.81
CA LYS A 568 -18.18 47.15 -40.03
C LYS A 568 -17.77 47.85 -38.73
N PHE A 569 -18.58 47.74 -37.68
CA PHE A 569 -18.30 48.36 -36.37
C PHE A 569 -17.05 47.77 -35.74
N CYS A 570 -16.92 46.44 -35.75
CA CYS A 570 -15.76 45.72 -35.25
C CYS A 570 -14.48 46.02 -36.03
N CYS A 571 -14.57 46.23 -37.36
CA CYS A 571 -13.44 46.67 -38.17
C CYS A 571 -12.94 48.07 -37.74
N GLU A 572 -13.86 49.02 -37.51
CA GLU A 572 -13.49 50.36 -37.04
C GLU A 572 -12.88 50.34 -35.63
N ILE A 573 -13.38 49.50 -34.73
CA ILE A 573 -12.82 49.33 -33.38
C ILE A 573 -11.44 48.65 -33.45
N THR A 574 -11.28 47.63 -34.30
CA THR A 574 -9.99 46.96 -34.52
C THR A 574 -8.94 47.93 -35.07
N GLN A 575 -9.29 48.74 -36.06
CA GLN A 575 -8.41 49.80 -36.58
C GLN A 575 -8.04 50.80 -35.49
N HIS A 576 -9.01 51.21 -34.68
CA HIS A 576 -8.76 52.11 -33.57
C HIS A 576 -7.80 51.53 -32.52
N ILE A 577 -7.92 50.24 -32.19
CA ILE A 577 -6.98 49.52 -31.31
C ILE A 577 -5.56 49.56 -31.90
N ILE A 578 -5.41 49.27 -33.20
CA ILE A 578 -4.13 49.25 -33.90
C ILE A 578 -3.49 50.64 -33.92
N ASP A 579 -4.24 51.66 -34.35
CA ASP A 579 -3.77 53.05 -34.43
C ASP A 579 -3.32 53.57 -33.07
N PHE A 580 -4.11 53.30 -32.02
CA PHE A 580 -3.80 53.75 -30.67
C PHE A 580 -2.54 53.06 -30.11
N ALA A 581 -2.40 51.75 -30.33
CA ALA A 581 -1.21 51.00 -29.93
C ALA A 581 0.05 51.47 -30.67
N ASN A 582 -0.04 51.79 -31.96
CA ASN A 582 1.07 52.35 -32.74
C ASN A 582 1.52 53.70 -32.17
N ARG A 583 0.56 54.58 -31.83
CA ARG A 583 0.86 55.87 -31.21
C ARG A 583 1.54 55.70 -29.84
N LEU A 584 1.11 54.74 -29.02
CA LEU A 584 1.79 54.40 -27.76
C LEU A 584 3.24 53.94 -27.99
N ASN A 585 3.47 53.06 -28.98
CA ASN A 585 4.81 52.56 -29.32
C ASN A 585 5.74 53.64 -29.89
N SER A 586 5.19 54.61 -30.63
CA SER A 586 5.96 55.70 -31.24
C SER A 586 6.39 56.81 -30.26
N GLY A 587 5.87 56.81 -29.02
CA GLY A 587 6.18 57.84 -28.02
C GLY A 587 5.45 59.18 -28.24
N GLU A 588 4.49 59.25 -29.16
CA GLU A 588 3.70 60.45 -29.46
C GLU A 588 2.74 60.88 -28.33
N MET A 589 2.58 60.07 -27.28
CA MET A 589 1.66 60.32 -26.16
C MET A 589 2.41 60.30 -24.82
N ASP A 590 2.36 61.41 -24.08
CA ASP A 590 2.85 61.46 -22.69
C ASP A 590 1.81 60.91 -21.71
N ILE A 591 1.98 59.63 -21.37
CA ILE A 591 1.11 58.88 -20.47
C ILE A 591 1.48 59.01 -18.98
N SER A 592 2.55 59.75 -18.66
CA SER A 592 3.09 59.91 -17.30
C SER A 592 2.14 60.68 -16.39
N ASN A 593 1.44 61.67 -16.98
CA ASN A 593 0.60 62.62 -16.27
C ASN A 593 -0.90 62.24 -16.27
N ILE A 594 -1.27 61.15 -16.95
CA ILE A 594 -2.65 60.66 -16.99
C ILE A 594 -3.00 59.96 -15.66
N PRO A 595 -4.03 60.36 -14.90
CA PRO A 595 -4.40 59.66 -13.67
C PRO A 595 -4.81 58.21 -13.94
N GLN A 596 -4.55 57.27 -13.03
CA GLN A 596 -5.23 55.97 -13.07
C GLN A 596 -6.71 56.20 -12.71
N TYR A 597 -7.64 55.82 -13.58
CA TYR A 597 -9.06 55.90 -13.27
C TYR A 597 -9.39 54.96 -12.11
N ARG A 598 -9.80 55.52 -10.96
CA ARG A 598 -10.40 54.77 -9.85
C ARG A 598 -11.88 55.12 -9.82
N GLU A 599 -12.75 54.16 -10.13
CA GLU A 599 -14.15 54.25 -9.71
C GLU A 599 -14.20 54.25 -8.17
N ARG A 600 -14.32 55.43 -7.56
CA ARG A 600 -14.72 55.51 -6.15
C ARG A 600 -16.17 55.10 -6.07
N ARG A 601 -16.44 53.94 -5.47
CA ARG A 601 -17.79 53.54 -5.03
C ARG A 601 -18.39 54.66 -4.16
N GLY A 602 -19.54 55.17 -4.60
CA GLY A 602 -20.49 55.92 -3.77
C GLY A 602 -20.05 57.30 -3.28
N ASN A 603 -20.21 58.32 -4.12
CA ASN A 603 -20.79 59.60 -3.66
C ASN A 603 -21.24 60.45 -4.86
N SER A 604 -22.50 60.85 -4.83
CA SER A 604 -23.19 61.63 -5.86
C SER A 604 -22.71 63.08 -5.93
N TYR A 605 -21.63 63.40 -6.66
CA TYR A 605 -21.41 64.73 -7.25
C TYR A 605 -20.53 64.63 -8.52
N GLY A 606 -21.10 64.98 -9.67
CA GLY A 606 -20.54 64.81 -11.03
C GLY A 606 -19.32 65.66 -11.41
N GLY A 607 -18.51 66.14 -10.46
CA GLY A 607 -17.35 67.01 -10.73
C GLY A 607 -16.03 66.30 -11.07
N ASN A 608 -15.89 65.01 -10.73
CA ASN A 608 -14.59 64.31 -10.82
C ASN A 608 -14.36 63.60 -12.16
N TRP A 609 -15.43 63.21 -12.86
CA TRP A 609 -15.34 62.55 -14.17
C TRP A 609 -15.00 63.54 -15.29
N GLN A 610 -15.54 64.76 -15.25
CA GLN A 610 -15.22 65.82 -16.20
C GLN A 610 -13.75 66.22 -16.11
N ALA A 611 -13.22 66.46 -14.89
CA ALA A 611 -11.81 66.77 -14.70
C ALA A 611 -10.88 65.65 -15.22
N TYR A 612 -11.20 64.38 -14.93
CA TYR A 612 -10.47 63.23 -15.47
C TYR A 612 -10.53 63.17 -17.00
N ASN A 613 -11.72 63.32 -17.58
CA ASN A 613 -11.92 63.31 -19.02
C ASN A 613 -11.23 64.51 -19.70
N ASP A 614 -11.16 65.67 -19.04
CA ASP A 614 -10.44 66.85 -19.53
C ASP A 614 -8.92 66.61 -19.51
N THR A 615 -8.39 65.96 -18.45
CA THR A 615 -6.97 65.57 -18.41
C THR A 615 -6.66 64.50 -19.46
N TRP A 616 -7.55 63.51 -19.61
CA TRP A 616 -7.45 62.47 -20.63
C TRP A 616 -7.46 63.11 -22.03
N ASN A 617 -8.39 64.00 -22.32
CA ASN A 617 -8.48 64.70 -23.59
C ASN A 617 -7.28 65.64 -23.82
N GLU A 618 -6.77 66.29 -22.79
CA GLU A 618 -5.57 67.12 -22.89
C GLU A 618 -4.33 66.33 -23.33
N HIS A 619 -4.12 65.12 -22.79
CA HIS A 619 -2.94 64.31 -23.10
C HIS A 619 -3.14 63.36 -24.30
N VAL A 620 -4.36 62.89 -24.54
CA VAL A 620 -4.69 61.90 -25.58
C VAL A 620 -5.32 62.54 -26.83
N SER A 621 -6.17 63.57 -26.67
CA SER A 621 -6.87 64.25 -27.77
C SER A 621 -6.06 65.41 -28.38
N LYS A 622 -5.10 66.06 -27.69
CA LYS A 622 -4.13 66.97 -28.35
C LYS A 622 -3.29 66.25 -29.41
N ALA A 623 -3.03 64.96 -29.20
CA ALA A 623 -2.42 64.07 -30.20
C ALA A 623 -3.41 63.58 -31.28
N ARG A 624 -4.74 63.74 -31.12
CA ARG A 624 -5.74 63.53 -32.20
C ARG A 624 -5.77 64.71 -33.20
N THR A 625 -5.31 65.90 -32.80
CA THR A 625 -5.40 67.14 -33.59
C THR A 625 -4.08 67.64 -34.20
N ALA A 626 -2.98 66.89 -34.08
CA ALA A 626 -1.75 67.21 -34.81
C ALA A 626 -2.01 67.13 -36.33
N PRO A 627 -1.54 68.09 -37.15
CA PRO A 627 -1.94 68.19 -38.55
C PRO A 627 -1.51 66.95 -39.35
N ARG A 628 -2.48 66.19 -39.85
CA ARG A 628 -2.30 65.23 -40.95
C ARG A 628 -2.03 66.01 -42.23
N GLU A 629 -0.99 65.66 -42.97
CA GLU A 629 -0.90 66.07 -44.37
C GLU A 629 -2.09 65.49 -45.16
N PRO A 630 -2.73 66.27 -46.05
CA PRO A 630 -3.94 65.85 -46.71
C PRO A 630 -3.61 64.87 -47.83
N THR A 631 -3.93 63.59 -47.63
CA THR A 631 -4.08 62.63 -48.73
C THR A 631 -5.51 62.08 -48.80
N ARG A 632 -6.25 62.66 -49.75
CA ARG A 632 -7.45 62.18 -50.49
C ARG A 632 -8.80 61.98 -49.76
N GLU A 633 -9.83 62.22 -50.57
CA GLU A 633 -11.27 62.37 -50.31
C GLU A 633 -11.95 61.24 -49.50
N PRO A 634 -13.13 61.50 -48.88
CA PRO A 634 -13.86 60.52 -48.09
C PRO A 634 -14.47 59.43 -48.98
N HIS A 635 -13.71 58.37 -49.24
CA HIS A 635 -14.22 57.12 -49.78
C HIS A 635 -14.80 56.26 -48.65
N GLU A 636 -16.03 55.76 -48.83
CA GLU A 636 -16.54 54.65 -48.01
C GLU A 636 -15.52 53.49 -48.06
N PRO A 637 -15.08 52.95 -46.92
CA PRO A 637 -14.06 51.92 -46.91
C PRO A 637 -14.63 50.64 -47.50
N THR A 638 -14.21 50.30 -48.71
CA THR A 638 -14.37 48.94 -49.24
C THR A 638 -13.50 47.99 -48.42
N ARG A 639 -14.01 46.77 -48.23
CA ARG A 639 -13.48 45.68 -47.39
C ARG A 639 -11.98 45.39 -47.57
N GLU A 640 -11.37 45.85 -48.67
CA GLU A 640 -9.99 45.55 -49.06
C GLU A 640 -8.97 46.64 -48.70
N GLN A 641 -9.38 47.84 -48.28
CA GLN A 641 -8.45 48.97 -48.03
C GLN A 641 -8.00 49.13 -46.56
N CYS A 642 -8.42 48.25 -45.65
CA CYS A 642 -8.06 48.29 -44.21
C CYS A 642 -6.69 47.67 -43.85
N TYR A 643 -5.81 47.44 -44.83
CA TYR A 643 -4.67 46.53 -44.68
C TYR A 643 -3.31 47.16 -45.03
N THR A 644 -2.85 48.21 -44.33
CA THR A 644 -1.47 48.72 -44.52
C THR A 644 -0.81 49.25 -43.23
N PHE A 645 -0.51 48.34 -42.32
CA PHE A 645 0.71 48.19 -41.51
C PHE A 645 0.85 46.66 -41.38
N ASP A 646 2.04 46.04 -41.32
CA ASP A 646 2.19 44.57 -41.52
C ASP A 646 1.68 43.70 -40.35
N THR A 647 0.38 43.81 -40.09
CA THR A 647 -0.52 42.93 -39.35
C THR A 647 -1.20 41.91 -40.28
N ASN A 648 -1.03 42.05 -41.61
CA ASN A 648 -1.54 41.10 -42.60
C ASN A 648 -1.06 39.69 -42.30
N GLY A 649 0.19 39.55 -41.86
CA GLY A 649 0.67 38.28 -41.37
C GLY A 649 -0.14 37.72 -40.19
N TYR A 650 -0.44 38.48 -39.13
CA TYR A 650 -1.05 37.93 -37.91
C TYR A 650 -2.52 37.54 -38.12
N ALA A 651 -3.31 38.41 -38.76
CA ALA A 651 -4.71 38.12 -39.04
C ALA A 651 -4.88 37.01 -40.10
N ASP A 652 -4.03 36.93 -41.13
CA ASP A 652 -4.04 35.79 -42.08
C ASP A 652 -3.49 34.49 -41.45
N ARG A 653 -2.54 34.57 -40.51
CA ARG A 653 -2.00 33.39 -39.80
C ARG A 653 -3.00 32.77 -38.82
N VAL A 654 -3.81 33.59 -38.13
CA VAL A 654 -4.95 33.10 -37.32
C VAL A 654 -6.03 32.49 -38.22
N ARG A 655 -6.33 33.11 -39.38
CA ARG A 655 -7.23 32.57 -40.42
C ARG A 655 -6.81 31.18 -40.93
N HIS A 656 -5.52 30.93 -41.15
CA HIS A 656 -5.02 29.63 -41.63
C HIS A 656 -4.97 28.55 -40.53
N ARG A 657 -4.66 28.90 -39.28
CA ARG A 657 -4.48 27.91 -38.20
C ARG A 657 -5.82 27.28 -37.76
N HIS A 658 -6.91 28.05 -37.70
CA HIS A 658 -8.25 27.50 -37.41
C HIS A 658 -8.85 26.70 -38.58
N ARG A 659 -8.64 27.12 -39.84
CA ARG A 659 -9.12 26.38 -41.03
C ARG A 659 -8.35 25.10 -41.35
N HIS A 660 -7.02 25.06 -41.14
CA HIS A 660 -6.23 23.84 -41.36
C HIS A 660 -6.53 22.76 -40.32
N SER A 661 -6.79 23.15 -39.06
CA SER A 661 -7.19 22.22 -38.01
C SER A 661 -8.52 21.53 -38.35
N GLN A 662 -9.53 22.28 -38.81
CA GLN A 662 -10.81 21.68 -39.23
C GLN A 662 -10.71 20.81 -40.49
N ARG A 663 -9.88 21.19 -41.49
CA ARG A 663 -9.73 20.41 -42.73
C ARG A 663 -9.02 19.07 -42.54
N ASN A 664 -8.04 18.99 -41.64
CA ASN A 664 -7.34 17.73 -41.35
C ASN A 664 -8.20 16.76 -40.52
N PHE A 665 -9.12 17.26 -39.70
CA PHE A 665 -10.10 16.43 -38.97
C PHE A 665 -11.17 15.83 -39.89
N SER A 666 -11.51 16.48 -41.00
CA SER A 666 -12.54 16.00 -41.93
C SER A 666 -12.04 15.02 -43.00
N ASN A 667 -10.73 14.77 -43.12
CA ASN A 667 -10.15 14.09 -44.30
C ASN A 667 -9.53 12.71 -44.03
N THR A 668 -9.73 12.10 -42.86
CA THR A 668 -9.40 10.69 -42.64
C THR A 668 -10.58 9.81 -43.07
N ASN A 669 -10.51 9.40 -44.33
CA ASN A 669 -11.39 8.46 -45.02
C ASN A 669 -11.65 7.17 -44.21
N TYR A 670 -12.90 6.93 -43.79
CA TYR A 670 -13.48 5.59 -43.74
C TYR A 670 -14.93 5.63 -44.26
N HIS A 671 -15.18 4.74 -45.22
CA HIS A 671 -16.43 4.48 -45.94
C HIS A 671 -17.66 4.33 -45.02
N TYR A 672 -18.77 4.95 -45.41
CA TYR A 672 -20.12 4.56 -44.97
C TYR A 672 -20.44 3.12 -45.43
N PRO A 673 -20.95 2.28 -44.53
CA PRO A 673 -22.22 1.63 -44.85
C PRO A 673 -23.17 1.53 -43.64
N GLY A 674 -24.42 1.95 -43.85
CA GLY A 674 -25.60 1.35 -43.20
C GLY A 674 -25.90 1.77 -41.76
N HIS A 675 -27.04 2.45 -41.59
CA HIS A 675 -27.68 2.69 -40.30
C HIS A 675 -27.86 1.40 -39.47
N HIS A 676 -27.28 1.36 -38.27
CA HIS A 676 -27.79 0.61 -37.12
C HIS A 676 -27.71 1.49 -35.87
N PRO A 677 -28.80 1.63 -35.08
CA PRO A 677 -28.78 2.39 -33.84
C PRO A 677 -28.36 1.45 -32.70
N ASN A 678 -27.09 1.47 -32.34
CA ASN A 678 -26.54 1.03 -31.05
C ASN A 678 -25.08 1.47 -31.05
N ASN A 679 -24.71 2.52 -30.32
CA ASN A 679 -23.30 2.78 -30.09
C ASN A 679 -23.03 3.07 -28.62
N HIS A 680 -22.20 2.20 -28.07
CA HIS A 680 -21.33 2.43 -26.92
C HIS A 680 -20.58 3.76 -27.07
N ASP A 681 -20.19 4.37 -25.95
CA ASP A 681 -19.29 5.52 -25.87
C ASP A 681 -18.10 5.35 -26.82
N GLU A 682 -18.17 6.00 -27.98
CA GLU A 682 -17.16 5.90 -29.02
C GLU A 682 -15.96 6.75 -28.58
N TYR A 683 -14.87 6.08 -28.25
CA TYR A 683 -13.63 6.69 -27.77
C TYR A 683 -13.16 7.82 -28.72
N ARG A 684 -12.95 9.01 -28.17
CA ARG A 684 -12.45 10.19 -28.92
C ARG A 684 -11.02 10.55 -28.50
N PRO A 685 -10.04 10.45 -29.41
CA PRO A 685 -8.66 10.90 -29.20
C PRO A 685 -8.57 12.39 -28.78
N ASP A 686 -7.58 12.74 -27.96
CA ASP A 686 -7.28 14.11 -27.53
C ASP A 686 -5.86 14.54 -27.96
N PRO A 687 -5.68 14.93 -29.24
CA PRO A 687 -4.38 15.32 -29.76
C PRO A 687 -3.88 16.62 -29.11
N GLN A 688 -2.66 16.60 -28.56
CA GLN A 688 -2.02 17.76 -27.91
C GLN A 688 -0.67 18.10 -28.58
N PRO A 689 -0.65 18.57 -29.84
CA PRO A 689 0.58 18.75 -30.63
C PRO A 689 1.57 19.73 -29.99
N GLN A 690 1.08 20.69 -29.23
CA GLN A 690 1.91 21.69 -28.55
C GLN A 690 2.65 21.09 -27.36
N MET A 691 1.98 20.21 -26.60
CA MET A 691 2.65 19.43 -25.56
C MET A 691 3.67 18.48 -26.20
N GLY A 692 3.33 17.82 -27.31
CA GLY A 692 4.28 17.00 -28.06
C GLY A 692 5.58 17.75 -28.42
N ARG A 693 5.49 19.02 -28.86
CA ARG A 693 6.68 19.85 -29.12
C ARG A 693 7.56 20.07 -27.88
N ILE A 694 6.97 20.19 -26.68
CA ILE A 694 7.73 20.28 -25.43
C ILE A 694 8.46 18.97 -25.14
N TRP A 695 7.79 17.83 -25.30
CA TRP A 695 8.42 16.51 -25.16
C TRP A 695 9.61 16.36 -26.11
N LEU A 696 9.46 16.77 -27.37
CA LEU A 696 10.54 16.75 -28.35
C LEU A 696 11.66 17.73 -28.03
N LYS A 697 11.36 18.93 -27.50
CA LYS A 697 12.37 19.88 -27.02
C LYS A 697 13.21 19.27 -25.90
N GLN A 698 12.56 18.59 -24.94
CA GLN A 698 13.29 17.89 -23.88
C GLN A 698 14.15 16.75 -24.45
N ALA A 699 13.63 15.98 -25.41
CA ALA A 699 14.41 14.93 -26.09
C ALA A 699 15.66 15.49 -26.78
N LYS A 700 15.56 16.62 -27.47
CA LYS A 700 16.71 17.31 -28.10
C LYS A 700 17.73 17.79 -27.06
N ASN A 701 17.27 18.33 -25.94
CA ASN A 701 18.15 18.72 -24.82
C ASN A 701 18.87 17.51 -24.21
N ASP A 702 18.18 16.37 -24.10
CA ASP A 702 18.76 15.13 -23.61
C ASP A 702 19.83 14.60 -24.58
N ILE A 703 19.62 14.65 -25.91
CA ILE A 703 20.66 14.34 -26.92
C ILE A 703 21.88 15.25 -26.75
N ALA A 704 21.67 16.57 -26.62
CA ALA A 704 22.77 17.51 -26.42
C ALA A 704 23.56 17.20 -25.14
N THR A 705 22.84 16.82 -24.07
CA THR A 705 23.44 16.41 -22.79
C THR A 705 24.22 15.11 -22.94
N ALA A 706 23.67 14.09 -23.61
CA ALA A 706 24.33 12.82 -23.84
C ALA A 706 25.61 12.97 -24.70
N ARG A 707 25.58 13.82 -25.74
CA ARG A 707 26.77 14.17 -26.55
C ARG A 707 27.86 14.81 -25.69
N SER A 708 27.49 15.81 -24.89
CA SER A 708 28.44 16.49 -24.02
C SER A 708 29.03 15.53 -22.97
N LEU A 709 28.20 14.66 -22.42
CA LEU A 709 28.63 13.66 -21.45
C LEU A 709 29.54 12.63 -22.09
N LEU A 710 29.25 12.13 -23.28
CA LEU A 710 30.11 11.16 -23.98
C LEU A 710 31.54 11.69 -24.16
N ASN A 711 31.69 12.98 -24.49
CA ASN A 711 33.00 13.61 -24.67
C ASN A 711 33.80 13.80 -23.36
N THR A 712 33.10 13.83 -22.22
CA THR A 712 33.71 14.10 -20.90
C THR A 712 33.64 12.91 -19.95
N ALA A 713 33.00 11.81 -20.37
CA ALA A 713 32.77 10.62 -19.59
C ALA A 713 34.08 9.90 -19.29
N THR A 714 34.18 9.39 -18.07
CA THR A 714 35.19 8.41 -17.69
C THR A 714 34.65 6.99 -17.91
N GLU A 715 35.51 5.98 -17.82
CA GLU A 715 35.13 4.56 -17.95
C GLU A 715 33.96 4.14 -17.03
N GLN A 716 33.74 4.86 -15.93
CA GLN A 716 32.65 4.60 -14.98
C GLN A 716 31.37 5.39 -15.24
N SER A 717 31.30 6.16 -16.33
CA SER A 717 30.19 7.08 -16.60
C SER A 717 29.40 6.75 -17.87
N PHE A 718 29.83 5.75 -18.65
CA PHE A 718 29.19 5.40 -19.93
C PHE A 718 27.75 4.90 -19.77
N ASN A 719 27.44 4.24 -18.65
CA ASN A 719 26.06 3.86 -18.33
C ASN A 719 25.11 5.08 -18.29
N TRP A 720 25.57 6.25 -17.84
CA TRP A 720 24.76 7.47 -17.82
C TRP A 720 24.54 8.07 -19.21
N VAL A 721 25.49 7.93 -20.12
CA VAL A 721 25.28 8.28 -21.53
C VAL A 721 24.17 7.41 -22.13
N CYS A 722 24.17 6.10 -21.84
CA CYS A 722 23.12 5.18 -22.28
C CYS A 722 21.75 5.55 -21.68
N VAL A 723 21.68 5.88 -20.39
CA VAL A 723 20.43 6.30 -19.71
C VAL A 723 19.83 7.54 -20.36
N ILE A 724 20.65 8.58 -20.57
CA ILE A 724 20.16 9.84 -21.14
C ILE A 724 19.75 9.65 -22.60
N SER A 725 20.50 8.84 -23.36
CA SER A 725 20.18 8.50 -24.76
C SER A 725 18.85 7.73 -24.88
N GLN A 726 18.62 6.73 -24.02
CA GLN A 726 17.32 6.04 -23.98
C GLN A 726 16.19 7.01 -23.62
N GLN A 727 16.39 7.90 -22.64
CA GLN A 727 15.37 8.87 -22.22
C GLN A 727 15.04 9.88 -23.33
N ALA A 728 16.04 10.27 -24.13
CA ALA A 728 15.83 11.12 -25.30
C ALA A 728 14.93 10.41 -26.33
N ALA A 729 15.23 9.15 -26.65
CA ALA A 729 14.43 8.34 -27.57
C ALA A 729 13.00 8.13 -27.06
N GLU A 730 12.83 7.80 -25.78
CA GLU A 730 11.52 7.59 -25.15
C GLU A 730 10.65 8.86 -25.23
N LYS A 731 11.22 10.02 -24.88
CA LYS A 731 10.50 11.29 -24.92
C LYS A 731 10.12 11.72 -26.33
N ALA A 732 10.97 11.45 -27.31
CA ALA A 732 10.65 11.72 -28.72
C ALA A 732 9.50 10.83 -29.21
N LEU A 733 9.51 9.53 -28.92
CA LEU A 733 8.40 8.66 -29.29
C LEU A 733 7.09 9.05 -28.59
N LYS A 734 7.16 9.43 -27.31
CA LYS A 734 6.01 9.98 -26.57
C LYS A 734 5.53 11.31 -27.14
N ALA A 735 6.41 12.14 -27.71
CA ALA A 735 6.01 13.39 -28.36
C ALA A 735 4.99 13.14 -29.48
N ILE A 736 5.20 12.13 -30.32
CA ILE A 736 4.24 11.75 -31.38
C ILE A 736 2.95 11.24 -30.77
N GLN A 737 3.02 10.37 -29.76
CA GLN A 737 1.82 9.84 -29.11
C GLN A 737 0.99 10.96 -28.49
N VAL A 738 1.61 11.94 -27.83
CA VAL A 738 0.92 13.13 -27.30
C VAL A 738 0.32 13.97 -28.43
N CYS A 739 0.96 14.04 -29.60
CA CYS A 739 0.40 14.72 -30.77
C CYS A 739 -0.82 14.00 -31.36
N GLU A 740 -0.83 12.66 -31.34
CA GLU A 740 -1.93 11.83 -31.85
C GLU A 740 -3.09 11.76 -30.84
N ASP A 741 -2.77 11.46 -29.57
CA ASP A 741 -3.72 11.27 -28.48
C ASP A 741 -3.03 11.31 -27.10
N ALA A 742 -3.16 12.43 -26.39
CA ALA A 742 -2.60 12.59 -25.04
C ALA A 742 -3.22 11.66 -23.99
N LYS A 743 -4.39 11.05 -24.27
CA LYS A 743 -5.02 10.06 -23.37
C LYS A 743 -4.44 8.65 -23.51
N GLN A 744 -3.73 8.36 -24.60
CA GLN A 744 -3.17 7.03 -24.92
C GLN A 744 -1.64 7.06 -25.07
N VAL A 745 -0.95 7.83 -24.23
CA VAL A 745 0.51 7.83 -24.19
C VAL A 745 1.00 6.58 -23.44
N SER A 746 1.97 5.88 -24.00
CA SER A 746 2.54 4.66 -23.45
C SER A 746 3.18 4.92 -22.08
N LYS A 747 2.72 4.21 -21.05
CA LYS A 747 3.20 4.35 -19.66
C LYS A 747 4.49 3.57 -19.37
N TYR A 748 4.93 2.71 -20.29
CA TYR A 748 6.13 1.88 -20.15
C TYR A 748 7.37 2.53 -20.76
N HIS A 749 8.55 2.11 -20.30
CA HIS A 749 9.86 2.58 -20.79
C HIS A 749 10.37 1.84 -22.04
N SER A 750 9.53 0.98 -22.64
CA SER A 750 9.90 0.33 -23.90
C SER A 750 9.82 1.33 -25.05
N LEU A 751 10.84 1.31 -25.91
CA LEU A 751 10.90 2.11 -27.12
C LEU A 751 10.07 1.50 -28.25
N ILE A 752 9.67 0.23 -28.15
CA ILE A 752 8.79 -0.42 -29.12
C ILE A 752 7.34 -0.01 -28.87
N THR A 753 6.97 1.13 -29.46
CA THR A 753 5.64 1.71 -29.32
C THR A 753 4.82 1.58 -30.61
N PRO A 754 3.48 1.80 -30.57
CA PRO A 754 2.65 1.78 -31.78
C PRO A 754 3.13 2.76 -32.87
N VAL A 755 3.80 3.85 -32.48
CA VAL A 755 4.42 4.81 -33.41
C VAL A 755 5.52 4.15 -34.25
N CYS A 756 6.34 3.30 -33.63
CA CYS A 756 7.39 2.56 -34.33
C CYS A 756 6.82 1.59 -35.37
N LEU A 757 5.65 0.99 -35.11
CA LEU A 757 5.00 0.10 -36.08
C LEU A 757 4.58 0.81 -37.37
N LYS A 758 4.40 2.14 -37.33
CA LYS A 758 4.04 2.97 -38.48
C LYS A 758 5.26 3.40 -39.30
N ASN A 759 6.47 3.31 -38.74
CA ASN A 759 7.71 3.78 -39.39
C ASN A 759 8.85 2.73 -39.23
N PRO A 760 9.25 2.03 -40.31
CA PRO A 760 10.29 1.00 -40.26
C PRO A 760 11.63 1.47 -39.70
N THR A 761 12.02 2.73 -39.96
CA THR A 761 13.25 3.33 -39.45
C THR A 761 13.20 3.50 -37.93
N LEU A 762 12.07 4.00 -37.40
CA LEU A 762 11.86 4.12 -35.96
C LEU A 762 11.85 2.75 -35.28
N LYS A 763 11.21 1.76 -35.90
CA LYS A 763 11.18 0.39 -35.39
C LYS A 763 12.59 -0.20 -35.29
N GLN A 764 13.35 -0.14 -36.38
CA GLN A 764 14.72 -0.65 -36.39
C GLN A 764 15.58 0.06 -35.34
N ALA A 765 15.55 1.40 -35.31
CA ALA A 765 16.37 2.16 -34.37
C ALA A 765 15.99 1.87 -32.90
N ALA A 766 14.70 1.69 -32.60
CA ALA A 766 14.25 1.33 -31.26
C ALA A 766 14.66 -0.09 -30.85
N GLU A 767 14.57 -1.07 -31.76
CA GLU A 767 15.01 -2.46 -31.52
C GLU A 767 16.52 -2.54 -31.27
N GLU A 768 17.31 -1.84 -32.08
CA GLU A 768 18.78 -1.81 -31.93
C GLU A 768 19.19 -1.08 -30.64
N LEU A 769 18.53 0.03 -30.30
CA LEU A 769 18.80 0.74 -29.04
C LEU A 769 18.49 -0.17 -27.84
N GLU A 770 17.32 -0.81 -27.79
CA GLU A 770 16.97 -1.75 -26.72
C GLU A 770 17.92 -2.94 -26.64
N SER A 771 18.43 -3.43 -27.78
CA SER A 771 19.44 -4.49 -27.83
C SER A 771 20.77 -4.05 -27.20
N CYS A 772 21.24 -2.83 -27.46
CA CYS A 772 22.46 -2.27 -26.87
C CYS A 772 22.36 -2.14 -25.34
N ILE A 773 21.22 -1.65 -24.83
CA ILE A 773 21.08 -1.36 -23.40
C ILE A 773 20.58 -2.55 -22.57
N GLY A 774 19.82 -3.46 -23.18
CA GLY A 774 19.06 -4.51 -22.49
C GLY A 774 17.91 -3.93 -21.66
N ASP A 775 17.62 -4.56 -20.52
CA ASP A 775 16.59 -4.07 -19.60
C ASP A 775 16.91 -2.64 -19.11
N TYR A 776 16.00 -1.69 -19.34
CA TYR A 776 16.14 -0.28 -18.97
C TYR A 776 16.64 -0.05 -17.53
N SER A 777 16.23 -0.90 -16.58
CA SER A 777 16.65 -0.76 -15.18
C SER A 777 18.08 -1.25 -14.90
N LYS A 778 18.68 -2.04 -15.81
CA LYS A 778 20.08 -2.53 -15.71
C LYS A 778 21.11 -1.40 -15.73
N MET A 779 20.85 -0.32 -16.47
CA MET A 779 21.78 0.82 -16.57
C MET A 779 21.90 1.63 -15.28
N ARG A 780 20.94 1.48 -14.34
CA ARG A 780 20.78 2.33 -13.15
C ARG A 780 20.92 1.57 -11.84
N TYR A 781 20.55 0.30 -11.82
CA TYR A 781 20.48 -0.49 -10.58
C TYR A 781 21.42 -1.69 -10.63
N PRO A 782 22.35 -1.83 -9.66
CA PRO A 782 23.16 -3.03 -9.51
C PRO A 782 22.27 -4.27 -9.34
N ARG A 783 22.64 -5.40 -9.97
CA ARG A 783 21.91 -6.66 -9.83
C ARG A 783 22.83 -7.76 -9.32
N PRO A 784 22.35 -8.67 -8.44
CA PRO A 784 23.16 -9.78 -7.92
C PRO A 784 23.78 -10.66 -9.02
N VAL A 785 23.12 -10.78 -10.18
CA VAL A 785 23.60 -11.56 -11.34
C VAL A 785 24.86 -10.99 -11.97
N PHE A 786 25.16 -9.71 -11.75
CA PHE A 786 26.34 -9.04 -12.30
C PHE A 786 27.45 -8.82 -11.25
N PHE A 787 27.29 -9.32 -10.02
CA PHE A 787 28.31 -9.16 -8.98
C PHE A 787 29.67 -9.76 -9.42
N PRO A 788 30.81 -9.05 -9.24
CA PRO A 788 30.99 -7.79 -8.48
C PRO A 788 30.77 -6.49 -9.28
N SER A 789 30.40 -6.57 -10.56
CA SER A 789 30.20 -5.42 -11.44
C SER A 789 28.98 -4.58 -11.05
N THR A 790 29.16 -3.26 -11.10
CA THR A 790 28.13 -2.23 -10.97
C THR A 790 27.62 -1.79 -12.34
N PRO A 791 26.48 -1.10 -12.47
CA PRO A 791 26.00 -0.60 -13.77
C PRO A 791 27.04 0.24 -14.53
N SER A 792 27.89 0.99 -13.82
CA SER A 792 29.00 1.73 -14.43
C SER A 792 30.07 0.85 -15.07
N ASP A 793 30.19 -0.42 -14.66
CA ASP A 793 31.15 -1.38 -15.23
C ASP A 793 30.57 -2.18 -16.40
N LEU A 794 29.26 -2.05 -16.67
CA LEU A 794 28.54 -2.88 -17.65
C LEU A 794 28.51 -2.29 -19.07
N TYR A 795 28.82 -1.01 -19.20
CA TYR A 795 28.75 -0.28 -20.46
C TYR A 795 30.08 0.37 -20.74
N ASN A 796 30.59 0.17 -21.95
CA ASN A 796 31.83 0.79 -22.41
C ASN A 796 31.54 1.97 -23.36
N HIS A 797 32.61 2.59 -23.85
CA HIS A 797 32.52 3.71 -24.79
C HIS A 797 31.74 3.36 -26.06
N ASP A 798 31.91 2.15 -26.61
CA ASP A 798 31.26 1.71 -27.83
C ASP A 798 29.75 1.51 -27.60
N ASP A 799 29.36 0.91 -26.47
CA ASP A 799 27.95 0.77 -26.08
C ASP A 799 27.27 2.15 -25.96
N ALA A 800 27.94 3.11 -25.32
CA ALA A 800 27.45 4.47 -25.17
C ALA A 800 27.34 5.22 -26.51
N THR A 801 28.32 5.04 -27.38
CA THR A 801 28.35 5.65 -28.72
C THR A 801 27.23 5.09 -29.60
N GLU A 802 27.05 3.77 -29.60
CA GLU A 802 26.02 3.11 -30.40
C GLU A 802 24.62 3.43 -29.87
N THR A 803 24.42 3.46 -28.55
CA THR A 803 23.15 3.86 -27.93
C THR A 803 22.78 5.32 -28.28
N LEU A 804 23.75 6.23 -28.22
CA LEU A 804 23.54 7.64 -28.58
C LEU A 804 23.18 7.78 -30.07
N LYS A 805 23.89 7.08 -30.96
CA LYS A 805 23.60 7.09 -32.40
C LYS A 805 22.16 6.67 -32.71
N TRP A 806 21.68 5.58 -32.10
CA TRP A 806 20.29 5.14 -32.31
C TRP A 806 19.27 6.13 -31.73
N ALA A 807 19.55 6.72 -30.57
CA ALA A 807 18.71 7.76 -30.00
C ALA A 807 18.62 8.99 -30.93
N GLU A 808 19.74 9.42 -31.53
CA GLU A 808 19.77 10.52 -32.48
C GLU A 808 18.92 10.24 -33.72
N ILE A 809 18.97 9.02 -34.25
CA ILE A 809 18.13 8.60 -35.38
C ILE A 809 16.66 8.69 -35.01
N ILE A 810 16.27 8.22 -33.81
CA ILE A 810 14.88 8.30 -33.33
C ILE A 810 14.46 9.76 -33.19
N VAL A 811 15.23 10.60 -32.49
CA VAL A 811 14.87 12.02 -32.26
C VAL A 811 14.80 12.78 -33.59
N SER A 812 15.74 12.56 -34.51
CA SER A 812 15.73 13.19 -35.85
C SER A 812 14.52 12.77 -36.67
N THR A 813 14.23 11.47 -36.70
CA THR A 813 13.09 10.95 -37.48
C THR A 813 11.77 11.46 -36.91
N VAL A 814 11.64 11.55 -35.59
CA VAL A 814 10.48 12.15 -34.93
C VAL A 814 10.34 13.64 -35.27
N ASP A 815 11.45 14.39 -35.26
CA ASP A 815 11.46 15.81 -35.59
C ASP A 815 11.04 16.08 -37.03
N GLU A 816 11.39 15.20 -37.98
CA GLU A 816 10.93 15.26 -39.36
C GLU A 816 9.44 14.93 -39.53
N MET A 817 8.88 14.14 -38.61
CA MET A 817 7.46 13.73 -38.62
C MET A 817 6.52 14.79 -38.00
N MET A 818 7.04 15.76 -37.24
CA MET A 818 6.29 16.77 -36.47
C MET A 818 6.40 18.18 -37.05
#